data_AF-A0A0K1QBG0-F1
#
_entry.id   AF-A0A0K1QBG0-F1
#
_cell.length_a   1.000
_cell.length_b   1.000
_cell.length_c   1.000
_cell.angle_alpha   90.00
_cell.angle_beta   90.00
_cell.angle_gamma   90.00
#
_symmetry.space_group_name_H-M   'P 1'
#
loop_
_entity.id
_entity.type
_entity.pdbx_description
1 polymer ?
#
loop_
_entity_poly.entity_id
_entity_poly.type
_entity_poly.pdbx_seq_one_letter_code
_entity_poly.pdbx_strand_id
1 'polypeptide(L)'
;MRKLITALATSTLVATLLASCGTESVTSLFGDYPASGYGGDGGTNGSLVDDDADGAPPCATPITCEQAGVECGPTNDGCGGVQQCGDCKAPDTCGGGGTPSKCGHYECKPKTCADLGANCGPVGDGCGNQIDCGTCKDGLTCGGGGTPSVCGTGSICTPLTCVDQAVNCGPIGDGCGNVVQCGTCTGAQTCGGGGVASVCGAPPCTPKTCAQLGADCGPVGDGCGGLLQCGTCSLPQSCGGTTPSKCGVPASCTGLCLKQVTCSNPAVTTTVTGTVYAPNGIDPLPNAVVYVPNADVQLFPAGVSCDQCGAPASGSPLVTATTGIDGRFTLKNMPVGTKIPLVIQLGRWRRQVTIPNVASCTNTPVAAALTRLPKNKSEGDIPLMAFSTGAVDALECVIRKIGVDDTEFTAPTGTGRVHLYKGLDDVNSTYHTSTVWAAGGAAAPGSPTEDQLWSNQATLNKYDMVLFPCQADESTSSTLRSAAAHQNLVNYANAGGRIFATHFSYIWLYKTAPFSTTTQWRVTQNPSPVNQTGYIDTSFPKGQALAQWLVQVNASTTLGQIPLEIIRHDYDSVVAPSQSWMTIKNPSASVHYTFNTPVGQTADKQCGRVLFDDFHVENATFATTRTATFPAECADGPMTPQEKLLEYMIFDLGSCVTPDVPPVCKKKTCAELGVGCGPAGDGCGGVQQCGNCTLPETCGGGGVASQCGAPSCSAKTCAQQGIQCGPAGDGCGNQIQCGACPAGQTCGGGGQPGVCGSKPCTPTTCAKQGIECGPAGDGCGKLLQCGNCTAPETCGGGGQSGVCGKRDCQPKTCLDLGANCGPVADGCGNILQCGTCVAPQTCGGGGVPSQCGGSGPK
;
A
#
# COMPACT_ATOMS: atom_id res chain seq x y z
N MET A 1 -42.48 45.87 61.40
CA MET A 1 -42.11 46.90 62.39
C MET A 1 -40.58 46.92 62.51
N ARG A 2 -39.97 48.12 62.42
CA ARG A 2 -38.60 48.54 62.82
C ARG A 2 -37.41 47.82 62.14
N LYS A 3 -36.71 48.48 61.18
CA LYS A 3 -35.58 49.46 61.32
C LYS A 3 -34.25 48.72 61.68
N LEU A 4 -33.04 48.97 61.14
CA LEU A 4 -32.36 50.10 60.47
C LEU A 4 -30.98 49.55 59.95
N ILE A 5 -30.47 49.83 58.72
CA ILE A 5 -29.40 50.79 58.29
C ILE A 5 -28.04 50.59 59.05
N THR A 6 -26.79 50.51 58.51
CA THR A 6 -26.02 51.40 57.60
C THR A 6 -24.55 50.90 57.38
N ALA A 7 -23.95 51.27 56.21
CA ALA A 7 -22.57 51.80 55.98
C ALA A 7 -21.33 50.88 56.06
N LEU A 8 -20.51 50.70 54.99
CA LEU A 8 -19.57 51.59 54.25
C LEU A 8 -18.12 51.55 54.80
N ALA A 9 -17.15 51.15 53.94
CA ALA A 9 -15.78 51.69 53.74
C ALA A 9 -14.88 50.61 53.08
N THR A 10 -14.53 50.65 51.79
CA THR A 10 -13.45 51.43 51.11
C THR A 10 -12.05 51.35 51.74
N SER A 11 -11.22 50.45 51.16
CA SER A 11 -9.92 50.69 50.51
C SER A 11 -8.80 51.57 51.13
N THR A 12 -7.58 51.04 50.93
CA THR A 12 -6.27 51.66 50.59
C THR A 12 -5.26 52.04 51.69
N LEU A 13 -4.06 51.43 51.60
CA LEU A 13 -2.73 52.01 51.87
C LEU A 13 -1.72 51.27 50.96
N VAL A 14 -1.35 51.80 49.78
CA VAL A 14 -0.23 52.71 49.44
C VAL A 14 1.16 52.05 49.43
N ALA A 15 1.77 51.95 48.24
CA ALA A 15 3.17 52.34 47.97
C ALA A 15 3.53 52.26 46.46
N THR A 16 3.45 53.42 45.77
CA THR A 16 4.53 54.07 44.97
C THR A 16 5.41 53.20 44.04
N LEU A 17 5.25 53.29 42.70
CA LEU A 17 5.88 54.23 41.73
C LEU A 17 7.40 54.08 41.54
N LEU A 18 7.85 53.52 40.39
CA LEU A 18 8.47 54.25 39.26
C LEU A 18 9.08 53.30 38.21
N ALA A 19 8.99 53.74 36.96
CA ALA A 19 9.36 53.08 35.72
C ALA A 19 10.87 53.14 35.42
N SER A 20 11.36 52.31 34.48
CA SER A 20 12.01 52.76 33.24
C SER A 20 12.58 51.61 32.39
N CYS A 21 12.70 51.91 31.09
CA CYS A 21 13.18 51.11 29.96
C CYS A 21 14.59 50.50 30.10
N GLY A 22 14.87 49.50 29.26
CA GLY A 22 16.24 49.11 28.90
C GLY A 22 16.29 48.00 27.85
N THR A 23 16.32 48.39 26.58
CA THR A 23 16.89 47.60 25.48
C THR A 23 18.41 47.72 25.52
N GLU A 24 19.16 46.65 25.25
CA GLU A 24 20.22 46.60 24.22
C GLU A 24 21.00 45.27 24.21
N SER A 25 21.37 44.89 22.99
CA SER A 25 22.17 43.76 22.53
C SER A 25 23.67 44.03 22.70
N VAL A 26 24.52 43.03 22.97
CA VAL A 26 25.83 42.84 22.28
C VAL A 26 26.55 41.52 22.61
N THR A 27 26.88 40.78 21.53
CA THR A 27 28.13 40.04 21.19
C THR A 27 28.78 38.97 22.09
N SER A 28 28.79 37.74 21.56
CA SER A 28 29.95 36.93 21.09
C SER A 28 31.29 37.02 21.85
N LEU A 29 31.84 35.86 22.25
CA LEU A 29 33.26 35.50 22.11
C LEU A 29 33.45 33.97 22.11
N PHE A 30 34.53 33.54 21.47
CA PHE A 30 34.82 32.25 20.84
C PHE A 30 35.41 31.18 21.77
N GLY A 31 35.41 29.93 21.30
CA GLY A 31 36.25 28.83 21.78
C GLY A 31 36.31 27.67 20.77
N ASP A 32 37.44 27.57 20.08
CA ASP A 32 37.75 26.74 18.91
C ASP A 32 38.02 25.23 19.15
N TYR A 33 37.69 24.45 18.12
CA TYR A 33 38.32 23.29 17.47
C TYR A 33 39.63 22.66 18.03
N PRO A 34 39.87 21.34 17.78
CA PRO A 34 40.49 20.94 16.51
C PRO A 34 39.84 19.73 15.79
N ALA A 35 39.92 19.82 14.47
CA ALA A 35 39.71 18.75 13.52
C ALA A 35 41.03 18.03 13.17
N SER A 36 40.92 16.75 12.84
CA SER A 36 41.82 15.95 11.98
C SER A 36 40.98 14.79 11.45
N GLY A 37 40.82 14.46 10.17
CA GLY A 37 41.60 14.71 8.95
C GLY A 37 41.93 13.36 8.30
N TYR A 38 41.69 13.22 6.98
CA TYR A 38 41.77 12.06 6.07
C TYR A 38 40.49 11.18 6.00
N GLY A 39 39.81 10.90 4.88
CA GLY A 39 40.03 11.15 3.44
C GLY A 39 39.65 9.88 2.65
N GLY A 40 38.84 9.99 1.59
CA GLY A 40 38.77 8.98 0.51
C GLY A 40 37.37 8.48 0.11
N ASP A 41 37.11 8.52 -1.20
CA ASP A 41 35.90 8.20 -1.96
C ASP A 41 35.34 6.77 -1.84
N GLY A 42 34.08 6.60 -2.25
CA GLY A 42 33.55 5.31 -2.73
C GLY A 42 32.04 5.16 -2.55
N GLY A 43 31.29 5.20 -3.65
CA GLY A 43 29.83 5.10 -3.66
C GLY A 43 29.26 3.68 -3.55
N THR A 44 27.93 3.66 -3.68
CA THR A 44 27.01 2.55 -4.01
C THR A 44 26.46 1.67 -2.88
N ASN A 45 25.14 1.45 -2.98
CA ASN A 45 24.29 0.46 -2.31
C ASN A 45 23.94 0.66 -0.82
N GLY A 46 23.09 1.65 -0.57
CA GLY A 46 22.15 1.61 0.55
C GLY A 46 20.99 0.68 0.23
N SER A 47 21.11 -0.57 0.69
CA SER A 47 20.05 -1.57 0.73
C SER A 47 18.80 -0.99 1.41
N LEU A 48 17.73 -0.85 0.63
CA LEU A 48 16.37 -0.75 1.15
C LEU A 48 15.93 -2.18 1.47
N VAL A 49 15.69 -2.41 2.75
CA VAL A 49 15.12 -3.64 3.30
C VAL A 49 13.62 -3.48 3.12
N ASP A 50 13.05 -4.17 2.14
CA ASP A 50 11.59 -4.27 1.98
C ASP A 50 11.12 -5.60 2.56
N ASP A 51 10.47 -5.48 3.72
CA ASP A 51 9.71 -6.50 4.42
C ASP A 51 8.33 -6.64 3.76
N ASP A 52 8.12 -7.61 2.88
CA ASP A 52 6.78 -7.99 2.38
C ASP A 52 6.49 -9.48 2.66
N ALA A 53 5.54 -9.68 3.56
CA ALA A 53 4.99 -10.98 3.97
C ALA A 53 3.60 -11.17 3.36
N ASP A 54 3.54 -11.90 2.23
CA ASP A 54 2.36 -12.67 1.83
C ASP A 54 2.50 -14.09 2.38
N GLY A 55 1.37 -14.71 2.77
CA GLY A 55 1.27 -15.98 3.51
C GLY A 55 1.76 -17.26 2.81
N ALA A 56 2.96 -17.25 2.23
CA ALA A 56 3.86 -18.39 2.21
C ALA A 56 4.70 -18.36 3.50
N PRO A 57 5.09 -19.51 4.06
CA PRO A 57 5.90 -19.48 5.26
C PRO A 57 7.26 -18.84 4.94
N PRO A 58 7.85 -18.05 5.84
CA PRO A 58 8.93 -17.13 5.52
C PRO A 58 10.10 -17.90 4.91
N CYS A 59 10.50 -17.49 3.72
CA CYS A 59 11.79 -17.83 3.15
C CYS A 59 12.81 -17.03 3.96
N ALA A 60 13.56 -17.71 4.83
CA ALA A 60 14.38 -17.02 5.84
C ALA A 60 15.52 -16.17 5.25
N THR A 61 15.88 -16.39 3.97
CA THR A 61 16.87 -15.61 3.23
C THR A 61 16.76 -15.90 1.72
N PRO A 62 16.51 -14.90 0.86
CA PRO A 62 16.67 -15.02 -0.59
C PRO A 62 18.12 -15.39 -0.95
N ILE A 63 18.30 -16.28 -1.92
CA ILE A 63 19.63 -16.67 -2.40
C ILE A 63 20.17 -15.57 -3.30
N THR A 64 21.39 -15.09 -3.04
CA THR A 64 22.00 -14.02 -3.84
C THR A 64 22.39 -14.50 -5.24
N CYS A 65 22.58 -13.56 -6.17
CA CYS A 65 23.12 -13.87 -7.51
C CYS A 65 24.40 -14.72 -7.46
N GLU A 66 25.29 -14.43 -6.50
CA GLU A 66 26.53 -15.17 -6.28
C GLU A 66 26.26 -16.61 -5.83
N GLN A 67 25.33 -16.81 -4.89
CA GLN A 67 24.94 -18.14 -4.41
C GLN A 67 24.19 -18.96 -5.48
N ALA A 68 23.44 -18.30 -6.35
CA ALA A 68 22.76 -18.91 -7.49
C ALA A 68 23.71 -19.15 -8.70
N GLY A 69 24.97 -18.70 -8.62
CA GLY A 69 25.97 -18.87 -9.67
C GLY A 69 25.72 -18.01 -10.92
N VAL A 70 25.00 -16.90 -10.79
CA VAL A 70 24.49 -16.06 -11.88
C VAL A 70 25.21 -14.71 -11.85
N GLU A 71 25.75 -14.25 -12.98
CA GLU A 71 26.46 -12.96 -13.09
C GLU A 71 25.62 -11.86 -13.73
N CYS A 72 24.65 -12.25 -14.56
CA CYS A 72 23.84 -11.33 -15.33
C CYS A 72 22.43 -11.89 -15.62
N GLY A 73 21.45 -11.00 -15.81
CA GLY A 73 20.07 -11.33 -16.17
C GLY A 73 19.15 -11.68 -14.98
N PRO A 74 17.84 -11.83 -15.24
CA PRO A 74 16.85 -12.16 -14.21
C PRO A 74 17.01 -13.61 -13.73
N THR A 75 17.02 -13.80 -12.42
CA THR A 75 16.99 -15.12 -11.79
C THR A 75 15.98 -15.15 -10.64
N ASN A 76 15.45 -16.33 -10.33
CA ASN A 76 14.56 -16.49 -9.18
C ASN A 76 15.39 -16.48 -7.88
N ASP A 77 14.87 -15.81 -6.85
CA ASP A 77 15.56 -15.57 -5.59
C ASP A 77 15.38 -16.72 -4.56
N GLY A 78 14.76 -17.83 -4.96
CA GLY A 78 14.44 -18.96 -4.08
C GLY A 78 13.23 -18.74 -3.18
N CYS A 79 12.58 -17.58 -3.25
CA CYS A 79 11.44 -17.22 -2.42
C CYS A 79 10.19 -16.85 -3.26
N GLY A 80 10.26 -17.06 -4.57
CA GLY A 80 9.19 -16.73 -5.50
C GLY A 80 9.30 -15.34 -6.14
N GLY A 81 10.31 -14.54 -5.75
CA GLY A 81 10.69 -13.29 -6.39
C GLY A 81 11.67 -13.49 -7.54
N VAL A 82 11.81 -12.46 -8.38
CA VAL A 82 12.82 -12.39 -9.45
C VAL A 82 13.80 -11.28 -9.10
N GLN A 83 15.06 -11.64 -8.90
CA GLN A 83 16.14 -10.68 -8.72
C GLN A 83 16.87 -10.48 -10.06
N GLN A 84 17.29 -9.24 -10.32
CA GLN A 84 18.12 -8.91 -11.47
C GLN A 84 19.59 -9.00 -11.08
N CYS A 85 20.31 -9.96 -11.66
CA CYS A 85 21.75 -10.06 -11.48
C CYS A 85 22.44 -9.22 -12.54
N GLY A 86 23.41 -8.40 -12.13
CA GLY A 86 24.43 -7.66 -12.89
C GLY A 86 24.23 -7.33 -14.39
N ASP A 87 24.82 -6.21 -14.82
CA ASP A 87 24.98 -5.93 -16.24
C ASP A 87 26.37 -6.35 -16.72
N CYS A 88 26.45 -6.98 -17.90
CA CYS A 88 27.74 -7.30 -18.49
C CYS A 88 28.42 -6.04 -19.05
N LYS A 89 29.71 -5.90 -18.78
CA LYS A 89 30.50 -4.84 -19.40
C LYS A 89 30.76 -5.19 -20.85
N ALA A 90 30.45 -4.27 -21.76
CA ALA A 90 30.81 -4.44 -23.16
C ALA A 90 32.32 -4.76 -23.31
N PRO A 91 32.71 -5.72 -24.16
CA PRO A 91 31.89 -6.39 -25.18
C PRO A 91 31.12 -7.65 -24.71
N ASP A 92 31.20 -8.02 -23.44
CA ASP A 92 30.49 -9.17 -22.90
C ASP A 92 28.98 -8.96 -22.97
N THR A 93 28.25 -9.99 -23.41
CA THR A 93 26.80 -10.04 -23.33
C THR A 93 26.40 -11.19 -22.41
N CYS A 94 25.21 -11.07 -21.80
CA CYS A 94 24.75 -12.10 -20.88
C CYS A 94 24.46 -13.40 -21.64
N GLY A 95 25.24 -14.45 -21.38
CA GLY A 95 25.22 -15.70 -22.14
C GLY A 95 26.11 -15.71 -23.40
N GLY A 96 26.78 -14.61 -23.72
CA GLY A 96 27.51 -14.43 -25.00
C GLY A 96 28.75 -15.30 -25.17
N GLY A 97 29.27 -15.89 -24.09
CA GLY A 97 30.34 -16.90 -24.10
C GLY A 97 29.84 -18.35 -24.20
N GLY A 98 28.54 -18.58 -24.44
CA GLY A 98 27.95 -19.92 -24.54
C GLY A 98 27.52 -20.56 -23.21
N THR A 99 27.70 -19.87 -22.09
CA THR A 99 27.23 -20.30 -20.75
C THR A 99 26.10 -19.38 -20.28
N PRO A 100 24.86 -19.88 -20.05
CA PRO A 100 23.73 -19.04 -19.66
C PRO A 100 23.96 -18.23 -18.39
N SER A 101 23.46 -17.00 -18.38
CA SER A 101 23.48 -16.09 -17.24
C SER A 101 24.88 -15.78 -16.66
N LYS A 102 25.91 -15.94 -17.50
CA LYS A 102 27.30 -15.56 -17.27
C LYS A 102 27.71 -14.51 -18.29
N CYS A 103 28.54 -13.56 -17.89
CA CYS A 103 29.07 -12.59 -18.84
C CYS A 103 30.14 -13.25 -19.72
N GLY A 104 30.02 -13.09 -21.04
CA GLY A 104 31.03 -13.54 -21.98
C GLY A 104 30.75 -13.04 -23.39
N HIS A 105 31.73 -13.17 -24.28
CA HIS A 105 31.60 -12.87 -25.70
C HIS A 105 32.38 -13.89 -26.52
N TYR A 106 32.09 -13.96 -27.81
CA TYR A 106 32.85 -14.78 -28.76
C TYR A 106 34.17 -14.07 -29.12
N GLU A 107 35.33 -14.70 -28.84
CA GLU A 107 36.64 -14.17 -29.22
C GLU A 107 36.87 -14.29 -30.74
N CYS A 108 36.89 -13.15 -31.44
CA CYS A 108 37.32 -13.05 -32.83
C CYS A 108 38.85 -12.99 -32.91
N LYS A 109 39.49 -13.82 -33.75
CA LYS A 109 40.95 -13.82 -33.94
C LYS A 109 41.38 -12.84 -35.06
N PRO A 110 42.14 -11.76 -34.76
CA PRO A 110 42.57 -10.76 -35.75
C PRO A 110 43.48 -11.30 -36.86
N LYS A 111 43.32 -10.80 -38.09
CA LYS A 111 44.20 -11.08 -39.24
C LYS A 111 45.34 -10.06 -39.34
N THR A 112 46.51 -10.47 -39.84
CA THR A 112 47.67 -9.59 -40.07
C THR A 112 47.69 -9.01 -41.49
N CYS A 113 48.52 -7.97 -41.76
CA CYS A 113 48.68 -7.42 -43.11
C CYS A 113 49.08 -8.47 -44.16
N ALA A 114 49.88 -9.46 -43.76
CA ALA A 114 50.27 -10.57 -44.62
C ALA A 114 49.09 -11.51 -44.93
N ASP A 115 48.25 -11.80 -43.94
CA ASP A 115 47.04 -12.62 -44.12
C ASP A 115 46.00 -11.95 -45.02
N LEU A 116 46.03 -10.61 -45.10
CA LEU A 116 45.13 -9.78 -45.91
C LEU A 116 45.71 -9.42 -47.29
N GLY A 117 46.97 -9.78 -47.57
CA GLY A 117 47.64 -9.43 -48.83
C GLY A 117 47.89 -7.93 -49.01
N ALA A 118 47.87 -7.14 -47.94
CA ALA A 118 48.02 -5.69 -47.98
C ALA A 118 49.47 -5.26 -47.69
N ASN A 119 49.98 -4.28 -48.44
CA ASN A 119 51.32 -3.72 -48.25
C ASN A 119 51.37 -2.20 -48.18
N CYS A 120 50.20 -1.55 -48.13
CA CYS A 120 50.07 -0.13 -47.85
C CYS A 120 48.69 0.21 -47.25
N GLY A 121 48.64 1.29 -46.50
CA GLY A 121 47.42 1.91 -45.99
C GLY A 121 46.76 1.15 -44.82
N PRO A 122 45.74 1.77 -44.22
CA PRO A 122 44.94 1.16 -43.15
C PRO A 122 43.98 0.09 -43.67
N VAL A 123 43.95 -1.06 -43.00
CA VAL A 123 43.08 -2.20 -43.31
C VAL A 123 42.42 -2.71 -42.03
N GLY A 124 41.19 -3.20 -42.11
CA GLY A 124 40.51 -3.83 -40.97
C GLY A 124 41.07 -5.24 -40.70
N ASP A 125 41.30 -5.59 -39.44
CA ASP A 125 41.81 -6.91 -39.02
C ASP A 125 40.76 -8.04 -39.08
N GLY A 126 39.52 -7.71 -39.47
CA GLY A 126 38.39 -8.64 -39.49
C GLY A 126 37.68 -8.84 -38.15
N CYS A 127 38.11 -8.17 -37.09
CA CYS A 127 37.52 -8.21 -35.76
C CYS A 127 37.12 -6.82 -35.24
N GLY A 128 37.03 -5.85 -36.16
CA GLY A 128 36.61 -4.47 -35.86
C GLY A 128 37.75 -3.53 -35.47
N ASN A 129 39.02 -3.98 -35.45
CA ASN A 129 40.18 -3.10 -35.26
C ASN A 129 40.86 -2.78 -36.60
N GLN A 130 41.69 -1.75 -36.59
CA GLN A 130 42.42 -1.26 -37.75
C GLN A 130 43.92 -1.54 -37.61
N ILE A 131 44.55 -2.04 -38.68
CA ILE A 131 45.99 -2.24 -38.80
C ILE A 131 46.54 -1.39 -39.96
N ASP A 132 47.69 -0.76 -39.77
CA ASP A 132 48.36 0.05 -40.82
C ASP A 132 49.47 -0.78 -41.48
N CYS A 133 49.33 -1.04 -42.78
CA CYS A 133 50.21 -1.90 -43.55
C CYS A 133 51.33 -1.15 -44.28
N GLY A 134 51.53 0.15 -44.00
CA GLY A 134 52.69 0.94 -44.46
C GLY A 134 52.39 1.93 -45.59
N THR A 135 53.44 2.53 -46.17
CA THR A 135 53.31 3.53 -47.27
C THR A 135 54.02 3.09 -48.54
N CYS A 136 53.54 3.60 -49.69
CA CYS A 136 54.11 3.29 -50.99
C CYS A 136 55.36 4.13 -51.31
N LYS A 137 56.25 3.57 -52.15
CA LYS A 137 57.44 4.27 -52.67
C LYS A 137 57.04 5.34 -53.72
N ASP A 138 57.91 6.34 -53.90
CA ASP A 138 57.67 7.49 -54.79
C ASP A 138 57.18 7.08 -56.19
N GLY A 139 56.06 7.69 -56.62
CA GLY A 139 55.41 7.43 -57.91
C GLY A 139 54.35 6.32 -57.89
N LEU A 140 54.10 5.67 -56.74
CA LEU A 140 53.04 4.68 -56.55
C LEU A 140 51.96 5.19 -55.60
N THR A 141 50.71 4.88 -55.90
CA THR A 141 49.56 5.20 -55.03
C THR A 141 49.04 3.92 -54.39
N CYS A 142 48.63 3.97 -53.12
CA CYS A 142 48.02 2.83 -52.45
C CYS A 142 46.66 2.53 -53.11
N GLY A 143 46.50 1.32 -53.67
CA GLY A 143 45.36 0.98 -54.53
C GLY A 143 45.50 1.41 -55.99
N GLY A 144 46.61 2.06 -56.38
CA GLY A 144 46.81 2.67 -57.70
C GLY A 144 46.88 1.67 -58.87
N GLY A 145 47.06 0.37 -58.60
CA GLY A 145 47.04 -0.71 -59.60
C GLY A 145 45.68 -1.41 -59.76
N GLY A 146 44.61 -0.89 -59.15
CA GLY A 146 43.28 -1.52 -59.16
C GLY A 146 43.10 -2.66 -58.14
N THR A 147 44.12 -2.92 -57.30
CA THR A 147 44.03 -3.89 -56.19
C THR A 147 44.07 -3.13 -54.87
N PRO A 148 43.01 -3.23 -54.04
CA PRO A 148 42.92 -2.59 -52.74
C PRO A 148 44.13 -2.76 -51.81
N SER A 149 44.57 -1.69 -51.15
CA SER A 149 45.63 -1.71 -50.12
C SER A 149 46.97 -2.32 -50.57
N VAL A 150 47.23 -2.27 -51.89
CA VAL A 150 48.49 -2.65 -52.53
C VAL A 150 49.02 -1.51 -53.39
N CYS A 151 50.32 -1.22 -53.30
CA CYS A 151 50.96 -0.16 -54.09
C CYS A 151 50.98 -0.46 -55.61
N GLY A 152 50.54 0.50 -56.45
CA GLY A 152 50.59 0.35 -57.91
C GLY A 152 50.58 1.67 -58.70
N THR A 153 50.86 1.60 -60.01
CA THR A 153 50.91 2.75 -60.93
C THR A 153 49.57 2.97 -61.64
N GLY A 154 48.87 4.05 -61.31
CA GLY A 154 47.60 4.46 -61.93
C GLY A 154 46.90 5.56 -61.13
N SER A 155 46.11 6.41 -61.80
CA SER A 155 45.65 7.69 -61.25
C SER A 155 44.19 7.76 -60.76
N ILE A 156 43.45 6.65 -60.63
CA ILE A 156 42.16 6.69 -59.94
C ILE A 156 41.93 5.36 -59.19
N CYS A 157 42.02 5.39 -57.86
CA CYS A 157 41.45 4.36 -57.00
C CYS A 157 40.03 4.78 -56.63
N THR A 158 39.04 3.92 -56.84
CA THR A 158 37.63 4.21 -56.47
C THR A 158 37.34 3.58 -55.10
N PRO A 159 37.12 4.39 -54.04
CA PRO A 159 36.81 3.90 -52.70
C PRO A 159 35.58 2.99 -52.67
N LEU A 160 35.71 1.80 -52.09
CA LEU A 160 34.58 0.91 -51.85
C LEU A 160 33.76 1.40 -50.64
N THR A 161 32.44 1.48 -50.79
CA THR A 161 31.53 1.84 -49.70
C THR A 161 31.21 0.63 -48.81
N CYS A 162 30.61 0.86 -47.64
CA CYS A 162 30.13 -0.22 -46.75
C CYS A 162 29.21 -1.21 -47.48
N VAL A 163 28.36 -0.69 -48.37
CA VAL A 163 27.40 -1.50 -49.14
C VAL A 163 28.13 -2.37 -50.16
N ASP A 164 29.14 -1.82 -50.85
CA ASP A 164 29.93 -2.55 -51.84
C ASP A 164 30.73 -3.70 -51.20
N GLN A 165 31.08 -3.55 -49.92
CA GLN A 165 31.81 -4.55 -49.13
C GLN A 165 30.91 -5.49 -48.32
N ALA A 166 29.57 -5.35 -48.43
CA ALA A 166 28.57 -6.13 -47.70
C ALA A 166 28.75 -6.13 -46.16
N VAL A 167 29.26 -5.02 -45.61
CA VAL A 167 29.47 -4.81 -44.18
C VAL A 167 28.57 -3.69 -43.67
N ASN A 168 28.16 -3.77 -42.41
CA ASN A 168 27.24 -2.80 -41.82
C ASN A 168 27.71 -2.25 -40.46
N CYS A 169 28.91 -2.62 -40.01
CA CYS A 169 29.48 -2.06 -38.79
C CYS A 169 31.01 -2.01 -38.73
N GLY A 170 31.50 -1.07 -37.94
CA GLY A 170 32.93 -0.90 -37.61
C GLY A 170 33.76 -0.20 -38.69
N PRO A 171 35.03 0.14 -38.37
CA PRO A 171 35.97 0.69 -39.33
C PRO A 171 36.41 -0.39 -40.32
N ILE A 172 36.34 -0.10 -41.62
CA ILE A 172 36.87 -0.95 -42.68
C ILE A 172 37.65 -0.12 -43.70
N GLY A 173 38.69 -0.68 -44.30
CA GLY A 173 39.44 0.00 -45.37
C GLY A 173 38.58 0.15 -46.63
N ASP A 174 38.68 1.29 -47.32
CA ASP A 174 37.98 1.53 -48.59
C ASP A 174 38.72 0.93 -49.81
N GLY A 175 39.88 0.31 -49.56
CA GLY A 175 40.78 -0.24 -50.57
C GLY A 175 41.68 0.78 -51.26
N CYS A 176 41.51 2.07 -51.02
CA CYS A 176 42.30 3.15 -51.60
C CYS A 176 43.22 3.83 -50.58
N GLY A 177 43.48 3.15 -49.46
CA GLY A 177 44.28 3.67 -48.37
C GLY A 177 43.55 4.61 -47.42
N ASN A 178 42.21 4.71 -47.49
CA ASN A 178 41.39 5.41 -46.49
C ASN A 178 40.50 4.43 -45.71
N VAL A 179 39.87 4.92 -44.65
CA VAL A 179 38.94 4.15 -43.80
C VAL A 179 37.53 4.67 -44.00
N VAL A 180 36.59 3.76 -44.20
CA VAL A 180 35.15 4.03 -44.16
C VAL A 180 34.57 3.47 -42.85
N GLN A 181 33.81 4.30 -42.15
CA GLN A 181 33.12 3.92 -40.91
C GLN A 181 31.73 3.40 -41.26
N CYS A 182 31.58 2.08 -41.19
CA CYS A 182 30.28 1.43 -41.31
C CYS A 182 29.62 1.45 -39.94
N GLY A 183 28.30 1.64 -39.87
CA GLY A 183 27.57 2.09 -38.67
C GLY A 183 27.75 1.28 -37.38
N THR A 184 26.90 1.54 -36.38
CA THR A 184 26.92 0.78 -35.11
C THR A 184 25.81 -0.25 -35.10
N CYS A 185 26.08 -1.43 -34.54
CA CYS A 185 25.05 -2.44 -34.33
C CYS A 185 24.00 -1.97 -33.32
N THR A 186 22.75 -2.40 -33.51
CA THR A 186 21.62 -2.06 -32.66
C THR A 186 21.09 -3.31 -31.94
N GLY A 187 20.59 -3.15 -30.71
CA GLY A 187 20.15 -4.28 -29.88
C GLY A 187 21.30 -5.11 -29.30
N ALA A 188 21.10 -6.41 -29.09
CA ALA A 188 22.07 -7.33 -28.47
C ALA A 188 23.17 -7.85 -29.45
N GLN A 189 23.28 -7.26 -30.64
CA GLN A 189 24.24 -7.66 -31.67
C GLN A 189 25.58 -6.98 -31.47
N THR A 190 26.68 -7.70 -31.68
CA THR A 190 28.03 -7.14 -31.70
C THR A 190 28.59 -7.17 -33.13
N CYS A 191 29.47 -6.22 -33.44
CA CYS A 191 30.09 -6.17 -34.76
C CYS A 191 31.04 -7.35 -34.95
N GLY A 192 30.74 -8.27 -35.87
CA GLY A 192 31.42 -9.56 -35.96
C GLY A 192 30.76 -10.69 -35.16
N GLY A 193 29.72 -10.41 -34.36
CA GLY A 193 29.13 -11.33 -33.38
C GLY A 193 28.40 -12.55 -33.97
N GLY A 194 28.08 -12.51 -35.26
CA GLY A 194 27.52 -13.64 -36.01
C GLY A 194 28.56 -14.54 -36.69
N GLY A 195 29.85 -14.36 -36.41
CA GLY A 195 30.95 -15.11 -37.03
C GLY A 195 31.44 -14.55 -38.37
N VAL A 196 30.89 -13.41 -38.82
CA VAL A 196 31.29 -12.71 -40.05
C VAL A 196 31.78 -11.31 -39.69
N ALA A 197 33.04 -11.03 -39.99
CA ALA A 197 33.72 -9.76 -39.76
C ALA A 197 32.92 -8.54 -40.25
N SER A 198 32.88 -7.46 -39.45
CA SER A 198 32.26 -6.17 -39.81
C SER A 198 30.76 -6.25 -40.20
N VAL A 199 30.09 -7.33 -39.81
CA VAL A 199 28.65 -7.52 -39.92
C VAL A 199 28.04 -7.66 -38.54
N CYS A 200 26.98 -6.91 -38.25
CA CYS A 200 26.20 -7.04 -37.03
C CYS A 200 25.54 -8.40 -36.98
N GLY A 201 25.84 -9.16 -35.93
CA GLY A 201 25.19 -10.43 -35.64
C GLY A 201 25.19 -10.67 -34.14
N ALA A 202 24.21 -11.46 -33.68
CA ALA A 202 24.23 -12.02 -32.34
C ALA A 202 24.77 -13.45 -32.43
N PRO A 203 25.52 -13.96 -31.43
CA PRO A 203 25.89 -15.37 -31.40
C PRO A 203 24.62 -16.24 -31.49
N PRO A 204 24.66 -17.41 -32.14
CA PRO A 204 23.51 -18.30 -32.21
C PRO A 204 23.11 -18.77 -30.81
N CYS A 205 22.14 -18.08 -30.21
CA CYS A 205 21.56 -18.44 -28.93
C CYS A 205 20.28 -19.24 -29.20
N THR A 206 20.24 -20.49 -28.74
CA THR A 206 19.03 -21.33 -28.83
C THR A 206 18.28 -21.24 -27.50
N PRO A 207 17.05 -20.67 -27.46
CA PRO A 207 16.26 -20.57 -26.25
C PRO A 207 16.03 -21.95 -25.62
N LYS A 208 16.30 -22.08 -24.33
CA LYS A 208 15.99 -23.30 -23.58
C LYS A 208 14.51 -23.31 -23.18
N THR A 209 13.93 -24.49 -23.06
CA THR A 209 12.58 -24.72 -22.51
C THR A 209 12.62 -24.91 -21.00
N CYS A 210 11.48 -24.79 -20.30
CA CYS A 210 11.38 -25.08 -18.86
C CYS A 210 11.97 -26.44 -18.49
N ALA A 211 11.72 -27.48 -19.30
CA ALA A 211 12.26 -28.81 -19.09
C ALA A 211 13.79 -28.86 -19.20
N GLN A 212 14.37 -28.14 -20.17
CA GLN A 212 15.82 -28.06 -20.38
C GLN A 212 16.53 -27.22 -19.30
N LEU A 213 15.81 -26.29 -18.68
CA LEU A 213 16.27 -25.51 -17.53
C LEU A 213 16.02 -26.22 -16.20
N GLY A 214 15.28 -27.32 -16.21
CA GLY A 214 14.82 -27.97 -15.01
C GLY A 214 13.97 -27.03 -14.15
N ALA A 215 13.10 -26.22 -14.74
CA ALA A 215 12.18 -25.34 -14.03
C ALA A 215 10.77 -25.93 -14.01
N ASP A 216 10.21 -26.12 -12.81
CA ASP A 216 8.88 -26.72 -12.62
C ASP A 216 7.80 -25.65 -12.41
N CYS A 217 8.20 -24.44 -11.98
CA CYS A 217 7.30 -23.36 -11.63
C CYS A 217 7.94 -21.97 -11.81
N GLY A 218 7.10 -20.95 -11.90
CA GLY A 218 7.50 -19.55 -11.92
C GLY A 218 8.18 -19.07 -13.22
N PRO A 219 8.50 -17.77 -13.29
CA PRO A 219 9.20 -17.18 -14.41
C PRO A 219 10.70 -17.56 -14.42
N VAL A 220 11.23 -17.99 -15.57
CA VAL A 220 12.65 -18.35 -15.76
C VAL A 220 13.17 -17.82 -17.09
N GLY A 221 14.35 -17.20 -17.12
CA GLY A 221 14.99 -16.77 -18.37
C GLY A 221 15.35 -17.95 -19.28
N ASP A 222 15.12 -17.82 -20.58
CA ASP A 222 15.41 -18.86 -21.58
C ASP A 222 16.90 -18.97 -21.97
N GLY A 223 17.74 -18.09 -21.41
CA GLY A 223 19.18 -17.98 -21.68
C GLY A 223 19.52 -17.12 -22.91
N CYS A 224 18.54 -16.54 -23.59
CA CYS A 224 18.67 -15.72 -24.80
C CYS A 224 17.94 -14.37 -24.69
N GLY A 225 17.59 -13.95 -23.46
CA GLY A 225 16.90 -12.70 -23.18
C GLY A 225 15.37 -12.79 -23.21
N GLY A 226 14.79 -13.98 -23.42
CA GLY A 226 13.36 -14.25 -23.27
C GLY A 226 13.01 -14.82 -21.88
N LEU A 227 11.75 -14.72 -21.48
CA LEU A 227 11.22 -15.23 -20.21
C LEU A 227 10.20 -16.35 -20.46
N LEU A 228 10.37 -17.49 -19.80
CA LEU A 228 9.45 -18.62 -19.79
C LEU A 228 8.58 -18.57 -18.54
N GLN A 229 7.30 -18.91 -18.68
CA GLN A 229 6.40 -19.14 -17.55
C GLN A 229 6.26 -20.65 -17.34
N CYS A 230 7.01 -21.18 -16.38
CA CYS A 230 7.02 -22.61 -16.08
C CYS A 230 5.94 -22.87 -15.03
N GLY A 231 4.98 -23.76 -15.28
CA GLY A 231 4.04 -24.38 -14.32
C GLY A 231 3.44 -23.55 -13.16
N THR A 232 2.74 -24.24 -12.26
CA THR A 232 2.32 -23.71 -10.95
C THR A 232 2.45 -24.82 -9.92
N CYS A 233 2.71 -24.45 -8.67
CA CYS A 233 2.86 -25.44 -7.59
C CYS A 233 1.53 -25.80 -6.95
N SER A 234 1.43 -27.05 -6.50
CA SER A 234 0.29 -27.51 -5.72
C SER A 234 0.57 -27.33 -4.23
N LEU A 235 -0.33 -26.70 -3.49
CA LEU A 235 -0.24 -26.59 -2.04
C LEU A 235 0.01 -27.97 -1.42
N PRO A 236 0.93 -28.05 -0.44
CA PRO A 236 1.60 -26.95 0.27
C PRO A 236 2.91 -26.47 -0.39
N GLN A 237 3.22 -26.91 -1.61
CA GLN A 237 4.42 -26.46 -2.31
C GLN A 237 4.27 -25.01 -2.77
N SER A 238 5.32 -24.23 -2.55
CA SER A 238 5.49 -22.92 -3.15
C SER A 238 6.55 -22.99 -4.24
N CYS A 239 6.47 -22.07 -5.20
CA CYS A 239 7.50 -21.96 -6.19
C CYS A 239 8.77 -21.36 -5.58
N GLY A 240 9.91 -22.03 -5.74
CA GLY A 240 11.15 -21.64 -5.08
C GLY A 240 11.35 -22.30 -3.72
N GLY A 241 10.34 -22.95 -3.13
CA GLY A 241 10.33 -23.31 -1.71
C GLY A 241 11.50 -24.18 -1.22
N THR A 242 12.24 -24.85 -2.11
CA THR A 242 13.50 -25.54 -1.74
C THR A 242 14.67 -25.05 -2.57
N THR A 243 14.46 -24.84 -3.86
CA THR A 243 15.41 -24.26 -4.80
C THR A 243 14.65 -23.41 -5.81
N PRO A 244 15.27 -22.37 -6.41
CA PRO A 244 14.62 -21.46 -7.34
C PRO A 244 13.88 -22.18 -8.45
N SER A 245 12.69 -21.68 -8.81
CA SER A 245 11.88 -22.19 -9.94
C SER A 245 11.53 -23.69 -9.87
N LYS A 246 11.64 -24.29 -8.68
CA LYS A 246 11.19 -25.65 -8.36
C LYS A 246 10.04 -25.61 -7.39
N CYS A 247 9.06 -26.48 -7.59
CA CYS A 247 8.03 -26.70 -6.58
C CYS A 247 8.64 -27.43 -5.40
N GLY A 248 8.66 -26.76 -4.26
CA GLY A 248 9.18 -27.30 -3.02
C GLY A 248 8.27 -26.93 -1.88
N VAL A 249 8.23 -27.78 -0.86
CA VAL A 249 7.64 -27.40 0.42
C VAL A 249 8.74 -26.67 1.19
N PRO A 250 8.60 -25.36 1.46
CA PRO A 250 9.60 -24.64 2.22
C PRO A 250 9.74 -25.22 3.62
N ALA A 251 10.97 -25.18 4.15
CA ALA A 251 11.28 -25.73 5.48
C ALA A 251 10.44 -25.07 6.59
N SER A 252 9.98 -23.85 6.36
CA SER A 252 9.09 -23.09 7.23
C SER A 252 7.61 -23.55 7.15
N CYS A 253 7.22 -24.35 6.16
CA CYS A 253 5.90 -25.00 6.09
C CYS A 253 5.88 -26.24 6.98
N THR A 254 5.59 -26.03 8.26
CA THR A 254 5.43 -27.12 9.23
C THR A 254 3.97 -27.26 9.66
N GLY A 255 3.63 -28.34 10.37
CA GLY A 255 2.34 -28.45 11.06
C GLY A 255 1.13 -28.45 10.14
N LEU A 256 0.22 -27.48 10.33
CA LEU A 256 -1.02 -27.38 9.55
C LEU A 256 -0.80 -26.87 8.13
N CYS A 257 0.29 -26.14 7.88
CA CYS A 257 0.67 -25.73 6.52
C CYS A 257 0.73 -26.97 5.58
N LEU A 258 1.30 -28.07 6.06
CA LEU A 258 1.41 -29.35 5.31
C LEU A 258 0.05 -30.00 4.99
N LYS A 259 -1.03 -29.52 5.58
CA LYS A 259 -2.40 -30.01 5.36
C LYS A 259 -3.20 -29.13 4.40
N GLN A 260 -2.62 -28.07 3.84
CA GLN A 260 -3.25 -27.33 2.74
C GLN A 260 -3.16 -28.16 1.44
N VAL A 261 -4.20 -28.07 0.62
CA VAL A 261 -4.31 -28.85 -0.63
C VAL A 261 -4.77 -27.96 -1.77
N THR A 262 -4.26 -28.23 -2.97
CA THR A 262 -4.77 -27.64 -4.21
C THR A 262 -5.97 -28.43 -4.71
N CYS A 263 -6.98 -27.70 -5.19
CA CYS A 263 -8.18 -28.26 -5.76
C CYS A 263 -8.03 -28.47 -7.27
N SER A 264 -8.65 -29.53 -7.80
CA SER A 264 -8.62 -29.84 -9.23
C SER A 264 -9.20 -28.71 -10.10
N ASN A 265 -10.18 -27.96 -9.57
CA ASN A 265 -10.67 -26.74 -10.19
C ASN A 265 -9.97 -25.53 -9.55
N PRO A 266 -9.20 -24.73 -10.30
CA PRO A 266 -8.51 -23.55 -9.78
C PRO A 266 -9.45 -22.44 -9.28
N ALA A 267 -10.73 -22.44 -9.67
CA ALA A 267 -11.74 -21.52 -9.15
C ALA A 267 -12.26 -21.92 -7.75
N VAL A 268 -11.89 -23.10 -7.25
CA VAL A 268 -12.32 -23.64 -5.96
C VAL A 268 -11.14 -23.70 -5.00
N THR A 269 -11.36 -23.27 -3.77
CA THR A 269 -10.39 -23.45 -2.67
C THR A 269 -11.09 -24.09 -1.49
N THR A 270 -10.34 -24.74 -0.60
CA THR A 270 -10.88 -25.17 0.69
C THR A 270 -11.15 -23.93 1.53
N THR A 271 -12.41 -23.71 1.94
CA THR A 271 -12.79 -22.52 2.70
C THR A 271 -13.49 -22.86 4.01
N VAL A 272 -13.38 -21.95 4.98
CA VAL A 272 -14.22 -21.92 6.18
C VAL A 272 -14.94 -20.57 6.25
N THR A 273 -16.25 -20.60 6.46
CA THR A 273 -17.08 -19.40 6.59
C THR A 273 -17.86 -19.41 7.90
N GLY A 274 -18.06 -18.24 8.49
CA GLY A 274 -18.89 -18.10 9.68
C GLY A 274 -19.19 -16.65 10.00
N THR A 275 -19.83 -16.43 11.14
CA THR A 275 -20.08 -15.11 11.71
C THR A 275 -19.50 -15.06 13.13
N VAL A 276 -18.73 -14.03 13.45
CA VAL A 276 -18.25 -13.78 14.82
C VAL A 276 -19.32 -13.03 15.59
N TYR A 277 -19.56 -13.45 16.83
CA TYR A 277 -20.54 -12.84 17.72
C TYR A 277 -19.91 -12.39 19.04
N ALA A 278 -20.56 -11.44 19.72
CA ALA A 278 -20.33 -11.13 21.12
C ALA A 278 -20.52 -12.38 22.01
N PRO A 279 -20.01 -12.38 23.25
CA PRO A 279 -20.16 -13.52 24.17
C PRO A 279 -21.60 -14.02 24.37
N ASN A 280 -22.60 -13.16 24.22
CA ASN A 280 -24.03 -13.50 24.25
C ASN A 280 -24.48 -14.37 23.06
N GLY A 281 -23.70 -14.43 21.97
CA GLY A 281 -23.99 -15.18 20.75
C GLY A 281 -25.07 -14.56 19.85
N ILE A 282 -25.42 -13.29 20.07
CA ILE A 282 -26.53 -12.59 19.40
C ILE A 282 -25.98 -11.49 18.48
N ASP A 283 -25.15 -10.59 19.01
CA ASP A 283 -24.71 -9.40 18.30
C ASP A 283 -23.45 -9.70 17.45
N PRO A 284 -23.48 -9.51 16.12
CA PRO A 284 -22.36 -9.79 15.25
C PRO A 284 -21.24 -8.76 15.44
N LEU A 285 -19.99 -9.21 15.45
CA LEU A 285 -18.84 -8.32 15.71
C LEU A 285 -18.05 -8.00 14.45
N PRO A 286 -17.96 -6.70 14.07
CA PRO A 286 -17.09 -6.27 12.99
C PRO A 286 -15.62 -6.22 13.44
N ASN A 287 -14.71 -6.22 12.47
CA ASN A 287 -13.28 -6.01 12.68
C ASN A 287 -12.58 -7.06 13.58
N ALA A 288 -13.21 -8.21 13.82
CA ALA A 288 -12.59 -9.33 14.51
C ALA A 288 -11.64 -10.05 13.55
N VAL A 289 -10.44 -10.37 14.03
CA VAL A 289 -9.46 -11.18 13.30
C VAL A 289 -9.74 -12.65 13.56
N VAL A 290 -9.93 -13.41 12.50
CA VAL A 290 -10.16 -14.86 12.54
C VAL A 290 -9.02 -15.55 11.81
N TYR A 291 -8.36 -16.51 12.44
CA TYR A 291 -7.20 -17.19 11.82
C TYR A 291 -7.00 -18.62 12.28
N VAL A 292 -6.24 -19.39 11.50
CA VAL A 292 -5.73 -20.72 11.89
C VAL A 292 -4.27 -20.58 12.35
N PRO A 293 -3.93 -20.87 13.60
CA PRO A 293 -2.55 -20.81 14.07
C PRO A 293 -1.73 -21.99 13.52
N ASN A 294 -0.50 -21.74 13.09
CA ASN A 294 0.47 -22.79 12.72
C ASN A 294 1.52 -23.07 13.82
N ALA A 295 1.47 -22.32 14.93
CA ALA A 295 2.29 -22.49 16.12
C ALA A 295 1.46 -22.20 17.38
N ASP A 296 2.03 -22.43 18.56
CA ASP A 296 1.32 -22.19 19.83
C ASP A 296 0.95 -20.71 19.99
N VAL A 297 -0.32 -20.48 20.29
CA VAL A 297 -0.89 -19.15 20.54
C VAL A 297 -0.37 -18.64 21.87
N GLN A 298 0.31 -17.48 21.86
CA GLN A 298 1.01 -16.94 23.02
C GLN A 298 0.04 -16.21 23.96
N LEU A 299 0.31 -16.24 25.27
CA LEU A 299 -0.48 -15.48 26.24
C LEU A 299 -0.26 -13.98 26.04
N PHE A 300 -1.29 -13.17 26.32
CA PHE A 300 -1.13 -11.73 26.36
C PHE A 300 -0.23 -11.31 27.52
N PRO A 301 0.62 -10.27 27.34
CA PRO A 301 1.33 -9.67 28.45
C PRO A 301 0.36 -9.24 29.55
N ALA A 302 0.66 -9.59 30.80
CA ALA A 302 -0.16 -9.21 31.94
C ALA A 302 -0.03 -7.70 32.21
N GLY A 303 -1.16 -7.05 32.49
CA GLY A 303 -1.21 -5.63 32.75
C GLY A 303 -1.27 -4.77 31.49
N VAL A 304 -1.23 -3.46 31.71
CA VAL A 304 -1.29 -2.45 30.67
C VAL A 304 -0.15 -2.62 29.67
N SER A 305 -0.46 -2.56 28.38
CA SER A 305 0.53 -2.60 27.31
C SER A 305 0.19 -1.68 26.16
N CYS A 306 1.23 -1.27 25.47
CA CYS A 306 1.17 -0.41 24.30
C CYS A 306 0.83 -1.24 23.05
N ASP A 307 -0.46 -1.52 22.84
CA ASP A 307 -0.94 -2.34 21.72
C ASP A 307 -1.27 -1.45 20.51
N GLN A 308 -0.36 -1.41 19.53
CA GLN A 308 -0.55 -0.73 18.25
C GLN A 308 -1.08 -1.68 17.17
N CYS A 309 -1.89 -1.15 16.24
CA CYS A 309 -2.39 -1.97 15.14
C CYS A 309 -1.28 -2.32 14.16
N GLY A 310 -1.33 -3.55 13.62
CA GLY A 310 -0.35 -4.06 12.65
C GLY A 310 0.63 -5.08 13.22
N ALA A 311 0.68 -5.25 14.55
CA ALA A 311 1.40 -6.38 15.15
C ALA A 311 0.76 -7.72 14.72
N PRO A 312 1.54 -8.71 14.25
CA PRO A 312 1.00 -9.99 13.84
C PRO A 312 0.37 -10.72 15.03
N ALA A 313 -0.78 -11.36 14.81
CA ALA A 313 -1.39 -12.22 15.82
C ALA A 313 -0.44 -13.37 16.17
N SER A 314 -0.44 -13.81 17.43
CA SER A 314 0.43 -14.89 17.90
C SER A 314 0.11 -16.24 17.25
N GLY A 315 1.02 -17.21 17.34
CA GLY A 315 0.78 -18.56 16.84
C GLY A 315 0.97 -18.71 15.33
N SER A 316 1.76 -17.81 14.71
CA SER A 316 2.13 -17.82 13.29
C SER A 316 0.93 -18.11 12.38
N PRO A 317 -0.03 -17.16 12.25
CA PRO A 317 -1.26 -17.36 11.50
C PRO A 317 -1.01 -17.91 10.09
N LEU A 318 -1.58 -19.08 9.78
CA LEU A 318 -1.47 -19.73 8.49
C LEU A 318 -2.42 -19.12 7.45
N VAL A 319 -3.65 -18.86 7.87
CA VAL A 319 -4.69 -18.20 7.08
C VAL A 319 -5.47 -17.27 7.99
N THR A 320 -5.83 -16.10 7.50
CA THR A 320 -6.43 -15.01 8.28
C THR A 320 -7.55 -14.33 7.49
N ALA A 321 -8.57 -13.85 8.18
CA ALA A 321 -9.62 -12.97 7.67
C ALA A 321 -10.03 -11.96 8.75
N THR A 322 -10.56 -10.82 8.31
CA THR A 322 -11.19 -9.83 9.20
C THR A 322 -12.68 -9.83 8.94
N THR A 323 -13.50 -9.76 10.00
CA THR A 323 -14.95 -9.79 9.85
C THR A 323 -15.51 -8.49 9.26
N GLY A 324 -16.50 -8.64 8.38
CA GLY A 324 -17.29 -7.53 7.87
C GLY A 324 -18.25 -6.94 8.90
N ILE A 325 -19.03 -5.94 8.50
CA ILE A 325 -19.98 -5.24 9.40
C ILE A 325 -21.07 -6.15 9.98
N ASP A 326 -21.39 -7.22 9.26
CA ASP A 326 -22.33 -8.27 9.65
C ASP A 326 -21.66 -9.42 10.43
N GLY A 327 -20.41 -9.23 10.84
CA GLY A 327 -19.59 -10.21 11.55
C GLY A 327 -19.10 -11.38 10.69
N ARG A 328 -19.40 -11.41 9.38
CA ARG A 328 -19.04 -12.55 8.52
C ARG A 328 -17.57 -12.57 8.15
N PHE A 329 -17.00 -13.77 8.03
CA PHE A 329 -15.65 -14.01 7.53
C PHE A 329 -15.60 -15.17 6.53
N THR A 330 -14.55 -15.19 5.72
CA THR A 330 -14.20 -16.32 4.83
C THR A 330 -12.69 -16.54 4.88
N LEU A 331 -12.27 -17.68 5.41
CA LEU A 331 -10.88 -18.14 5.32
C LEU A 331 -10.72 -18.98 4.06
N LYS A 332 -9.72 -18.66 3.24
CA LYS A 332 -9.36 -19.40 2.02
C LYS A 332 -8.11 -20.23 2.25
N ASN A 333 -7.90 -21.26 1.42
CA ASN A 333 -6.78 -22.19 1.51
C ASN A 333 -6.66 -22.85 2.89
N MET A 334 -7.79 -23.23 3.48
CA MET A 334 -7.81 -23.88 4.79
C MET A 334 -7.09 -25.24 4.78
N PRO A 335 -6.35 -25.58 5.85
CA PRO A 335 -5.85 -26.95 6.03
C PRO A 335 -7.01 -27.94 6.18
N VAL A 336 -6.86 -29.13 5.59
CA VAL A 336 -7.89 -30.18 5.61
C VAL A 336 -7.69 -31.16 6.77
N GLY A 337 -8.76 -31.83 7.16
CA GLY A 337 -8.74 -32.89 8.16
C GLY A 337 -9.52 -32.55 9.43
N THR A 338 -9.28 -33.33 10.48
CA THR A 338 -10.01 -33.21 11.74
C THR A 338 -9.28 -32.35 12.76
N LYS A 339 -10.05 -31.76 13.69
CA LYS A 339 -9.56 -30.95 14.80
C LYS A 339 -8.67 -29.78 14.37
N ILE A 340 -9.14 -28.96 13.42
CA ILE A 340 -8.42 -27.77 12.96
C ILE A 340 -8.65 -26.62 13.96
N PRO A 341 -7.60 -26.03 14.56
CA PRO A 341 -7.76 -24.89 15.46
C PRO A 341 -8.22 -23.65 14.69
N LEU A 342 -9.08 -22.86 15.33
CA LEU A 342 -9.54 -21.57 14.86
C LEU A 342 -9.44 -20.57 16.01
N VAL A 343 -8.76 -19.46 15.79
CA VAL A 343 -8.64 -18.38 16.76
C VAL A 343 -9.46 -17.19 16.28
N ILE A 344 -10.21 -16.61 17.19
CA ILE A 344 -10.99 -15.39 16.99
C ILE A 344 -10.48 -14.38 18.00
N GLN A 345 -10.09 -13.21 17.53
CA GLN A 345 -9.50 -12.18 18.36
C GLN A 345 -10.04 -10.80 17.99
N LEU A 346 -10.45 -10.04 19.01
CA LEU A 346 -10.76 -8.62 18.88
C LEU A 346 -10.17 -7.90 20.09
N GLY A 347 -9.12 -7.11 19.87
CA GLY A 347 -8.29 -6.60 20.96
C GLY A 347 -7.70 -7.74 21.79
N ARG A 348 -7.92 -7.69 23.11
CA ARG A 348 -7.52 -8.71 24.09
C ARG A 348 -8.61 -9.73 24.40
N TRP A 349 -9.77 -9.64 23.76
CA TRP A 349 -10.72 -10.75 23.73
C TRP A 349 -10.23 -11.79 22.72
N ARG A 350 -10.01 -13.02 23.17
CA ARG A 350 -9.54 -14.08 22.27
C ARG A 350 -10.12 -15.43 22.65
N ARG A 351 -10.62 -16.17 21.65
CA ARG A 351 -11.09 -17.54 21.82
C ARG A 351 -10.38 -18.45 20.83
N GLN A 352 -9.86 -19.56 21.31
CA GLN A 352 -9.36 -20.65 20.47
C GLN A 352 -10.34 -21.82 20.54
N VAL A 353 -10.90 -22.19 19.40
CA VAL A 353 -11.81 -23.33 19.25
C VAL A 353 -11.25 -24.36 18.28
N THR A 354 -11.89 -25.53 18.22
CA THR A 354 -11.50 -26.62 17.33
C THR A 354 -12.64 -26.92 16.37
N ILE A 355 -12.39 -26.76 15.07
CA ILE A 355 -13.30 -27.18 14.00
C ILE A 355 -13.22 -28.71 13.90
N PRO A 356 -14.34 -29.45 14.02
CA PRO A 356 -14.31 -30.91 14.04
C PRO A 356 -13.71 -31.54 12.78
N ASN A 357 -14.07 -31.01 11.61
CA ASN A 357 -13.60 -31.49 10.31
C ASN A 357 -13.65 -30.37 9.25
N VAL A 358 -12.60 -30.25 8.45
CA VAL A 358 -12.53 -29.40 7.25
C VAL A 358 -12.33 -30.30 6.03
N ALA A 359 -13.33 -30.37 5.16
CA ALA A 359 -13.30 -31.19 3.95
C ALA A 359 -12.59 -30.46 2.80
N SER A 360 -11.73 -31.17 2.05
CA SER A 360 -10.98 -30.57 0.93
C SER A 360 -11.89 -29.98 -0.13
N CYS A 361 -11.52 -28.81 -0.66
CA CYS A 361 -12.11 -28.23 -1.87
C CYS A 361 -13.62 -27.97 -1.78
N THR A 362 -14.08 -27.69 -0.56
CA THR A 362 -15.46 -27.32 -0.28
C THR A 362 -15.46 -26.21 0.76
N ASN A 363 -16.60 -25.54 0.89
CA ASN A 363 -16.82 -24.64 2.00
C ASN A 363 -17.30 -25.40 3.24
N THR A 364 -16.64 -25.19 4.36
CA THR A 364 -17.04 -25.70 5.68
C THR A 364 -17.64 -24.54 6.50
N PRO A 365 -18.98 -24.42 6.58
CA PRO A 365 -19.61 -23.44 7.45
C PRO A 365 -19.43 -23.82 8.93
N VAL A 366 -19.04 -22.86 9.77
CA VAL A 366 -18.94 -23.04 11.23
C VAL A 366 -20.12 -22.43 11.95
N ALA A 367 -20.60 -23.12 12.99
CA ALA A 367 -21.73 -22.69 13.79
C ALA A 367 -21.37 -21.53 14.74
N ALA A 368 -22.35 -20.64 15.01
CA ALA A 368 -22.21 -19.49 15.90
C ALA A 368 -21.65 -19.85 17.30
N ALA A 369 -22.01 -21.03 17.83
CA ALA A 369 -21.52 -21.50 19.13
C ALA A 369 -19.99 -21.65 19.19
N LEU A 370 -19.35 -21.95 18.06
CA LEU A 370 -17.89 -22.01 17.93
C LEU A 370 -17.28 -20.63 17.69
N THR A 371 -18.04 -19.67 17.16
CA THR A 371 -17.51 -18.41 16.67
C THR A 371 -17.88 -17.16 17.48
N ARG A 372 -18.54 -17.31 18.63
CA ARG A 372 -18.64 -16.21 19.60
C ARG A 372 -17.35 -16.01 20.41
N LEU A 373 -17.11 -14.79 20.87
CA LEU A 373 -16.10 -14.46 21.88
C LEU A 373 -16.38 -15.18 23.22
N PRO A 374 -15.37 -15.33 24.10
CA PRO A 374 -15.51 -16.10 25.34
C PRO A 374 -16.37 -15.36 26.37
N LYS A 375 -17.25 -16.10 27.06
CA LYS A 375 -18.10 -15.58 28.14
C LYS A 375 -17.44 -15.62 29.51
N ASN A 376 -16.41 -16.46 29.66
CA ASN A 376 -15.63 -16.58 30.88
C ASN A 376 -14.18 -16.98 30.53
N LYS A 377 -13.28 -16.85 31.51
CA LYS A 377 -11.84 -17.13 31.34
C LYS A 377 -11.50 -18.59 31.06
N SER A 378 -12.43 -19.52 31.27
CA SER A 378 -12.22 -20.94 30.95
C SER A 378 -12.37 -21.23 29.46
N GLU A 379 -13.04 -20.33 28.71
CA GLU A 379 -13.22 -20.46 27.27
C GLU A 379 -12.16 -19.69 26.45
N GLY A 380 -11.48 -18.73 27.06
CA GLY A 380 -10.49 -17.89 26.39
C GLY A 380 -10.14 -16.63 27.18
N ASP A 381 -9.49 -15.69 26.53
CA ASP A 381 -9.05 -14.44 27.11
C ASP A 381 -10.19 -13.39 27.08
N ILE A 382 -10.38 -12.72 28.22
CA ILE A 382 -11.23 -11.54 28.39
C ILE A 382 -10.32 -10.43 28.95
N PRO A 383 -10.37 -9.19 28.44
CA PRO A 383 -9.63 -8.07 29.01
C PRO A 383 -9.90 -7.94 30.51
N LEU A 384 -8.87 -7.72 31.33
CA LEU A 384 -9.04 -7.44 32.75
C LEU A 384 -9.54 -6.00 32.90
N MET A 385 -10.76 -5.85 33.38
CA MET A 385 -11.43 -4.55 33.52
C MET A 385 -11.57 -4.18 34.99
N ALA A 386 -11.41 -2.89 35.31
CA ALA A 386 -11.79 -2.32 36.60
C ALA A 386 -12.95 -1.35 36.44
N PHE A 387 -13.95 -1.45 37.31
CA PHE A 387 -15.07 -0.52 37.38
C PHE A 387 -15.02 0.23 38.71
N SER A 388 -15.03 1.55 38.67
CA SER A 388 -15.45 2.35 39.81
C SER A 388 -16.96 2.52 39.76
N THR A 389 -17.69 1.68 40.50
CA THR A 389 -19.14 1.50 40.31
C THR A 389 -19.91 2.80 40.56
N GLY A 390 -20.91 3.08 39.72
CA GLY A 390 -21.69 4.33 39.77
C GLY A 390 -23.15 4.11 40.15
N ALA A 391 -23.71 5.00 40.98
CA ALA A 391 -25.13 4.93 41.32
C ALA A 391 -26.07 5.41 40.19
N VAL A 392 -25.56 6.07 39.14
CA VAL A 392 -26.40 6.60 38.04
C VAL A 392 -26.02 5.99 36.69
N ASP A 393 -25.00 5.13 36.64
CA ASP A 393 -24.72 4.29 35.49
C ASP A 393 -24.23 2.92 35.99
N ALA A 394 -24.99 1.88 35.71
CA ALA A 394 -24.61 0.50 36.02
C ALA A 394 -23.91 -0.13 34.79
N LEU A 395 -22.76 0.41 34.39
CA LEU A 395 -22.06 -0.03 33.15
C LEU A 395 -21.62 -1.49 33.20
N GLU A 396 -21.38 -2.04 34.40
CA GLU A 396 -21.12 -3.45 34.63
C GLU A 396 -22.26 -4.35 34.10
N CYS A 397 -23.50 -3.85 34.12
CA CYS A 397 -24.66 -4.57 33.57
C CYS A 397 -24.62 -4.67 32.05
N VAL A 398 -23.98 -3.71 31.36
CA VAL A 398 -23.77 -3.81 29.90
C VAL A 398 -22.77 -4.91 29.59
N ILE A 399 -21.66 -5.03 30.35
CA ILE A 399 -20.71 -6.14 30.19
C ILE A 399 -21.37 -7.50 30.43
N ARG A 400 -22.30 -7.56 31.40
CA ARG A 400 -23.12 -8.74 31.64
C ARG A 400 -24.03 -9.06 30.45
N LYS A 401 -24.70 -8.06 29.86
CA LYS A 401 -25.58 -8.22 28.67
C LYS A 401 -24.82 -8.51 27.37
N ILE A 402 -23.58 -8.05 27.22
CA ILE A 402 -22.62 -8.49 26.19
C ILE A 402 -22.38 -10.01 26.30
N GLY A 403 -22.63 -10.58 27.49
CA GLY A 403 -22.68 -12.02 27.73
C GLY A 403 -21.51 -12.55 28.55
N VAL A 404 -20.83 -11.70 29.32
CA VAL A 404 -19.84 -12.15 30.31
C VAL A 404 -20.58 -12.80 31.49
N ASP A 405 -20.14 -13.99 31.89
CA ASP A 405 -20.76 -14.75 32.99
C ASP A 405 -20.61 -14.02 34.34
N ASP A 406 -21.64 -14.05 35.19
CA ASP A 406 -21.66 -13.40 36.52
C ASP A 406 -20.45 -13.79 37.40
N THR A 407 -19.89 -15.00 37.22
CA THR A 407 -18.70 -15.46 37.95
C THR A 407 -17.41 -14.70 37.63
N GLU A 408 -17.38 -13.94 36.53
CA GLU A 408 -16.26 -13.08 36.17
C GLU A 408 -16.29 -11.73 36.87
N PHE A 409 -17.40 -11.36 37.52
CA PHE A 409 -17.54 -10.11 38.27
C PHE A 409 -17.19 -10.35 39.74
N THR A 410 -16.04 -9.82 40.15
CA THR A 410 -15.49 -10.09 41.49
C THR A 410 -14.87 -8.84 42.11
N ALA A 411 -14.61 -8.87 43.41
CA ALA A 411 -13.65 -7.96 44.02
C ALA A 411 -12.25 -8.19 43.42
N PRO A 412 -11.33 -7.22 43.46
CA PRO A 412 -9.96 -7.38 42.92
C PRO A 412 -9.10 -8.44 43.62
N THR A 413 -9.55 -8.97 44.76
CA THR A 413 -8.96 -10.14 45.43
C THR A 413 -9.41 -11.47 44.82
N GLY A 414 -10.48 -11.43 44.01
CA GLY A 414 -10.99 -12.56 43.24
C GLY A 414 -10.15 -12.83 42.00
N THR A 415 -10.66 -13.75 41.17
CA THR A 415 -9.98 -14.19 39.95
C THR A 415 -10.78 -13.89 38.69
N GLY A 416 -11.90 -13.16 38.82
CA GLY A 416 -12.74 -12.79 37.69
C GLY A 416 -12.03 -11.79 36.77
N ARG A 417 -12.54 -11.63 35.55
CA ARG A 417 -11.99 -10.69 34.56
C ARG A 417 -12.62 -9.29 34.64
N VAL A 418 -13.68 -9.13 35.44
CA VAL A 418 -14.30 -7.84 35.73
C VAL A 418 -14.17 -7.57 37.23
N HIS A 419 -13.33 -6.61 37.60
CA HIS A 419 -13.13 -6.21 38.99
C HIS A 419 -13.99 -5.00 39.34
N LEU A 420 -14.86 -5.16 40.32
CA LEU A 420 -15.72 -4.09 40.82
C LEU A 420 -15.06 -3.44 42.04
N TYR A 421 -14.87 -2.12 41.97
CA TYR A 421 -14.52 -1.27 43.10
C TYR A 421 -15.75 -0.47 43.49
N LYS A 422 -16.04 -0.43 44.79
CA LYS A 422 -17.18 0.33 45.30
C LYS A 422 -16.89 1.82 45.14
N GLY A 423 -17.71 2.52 44.36
CA GLY A 423 -17.65 3.98 44.28
C GLY A 423 -17.79 4.65 45.65
N LEU A 424 -17.27 5.87 45.77
CA LEU A 424 -17.26 6.59 47.05
C LEU A 424 -18.69 6.93 47.51
N ASP A 425 -18.98 6.60 48.77
CA ASP A 425 -20.18 7.08 49.48
C ASP A 425 -19.82 8.36 50.23
N ASP A 426 -19.83 9.50 49.52
CA ASP A 426 -19.53 10.79 50.14
C ASP A 426 -20.80 11.39 50.74
N VAL A 427 -21.17 10.92 51.93
CA VAL A 427 -22.43 11.26 52.63
C VAL A 427 -22.32 12.46 53.58
N ASN A 428 -21.15 13.12 53.68
CA ASN A 428 -20.93 14.14 54.73
C ASN A 428 -20.01 15.31 54.31
N SER A 429 -19.97 15.64 53.02
CA SER A 429 -18.94 16.50 52.45
C SER A 429 -19.45 17.87 52.04
N THR A 430 -18.65 18.90 52.35
CA THR A 430 -18.77 20.27 51.84
C THR A 430 -18.27 20.43 50.39
N TYR A 431 -17.98 19.33 49.68
CA TYR A 431 -17.36 19.32 48.35
C TYR A 431 -18.32 19.00 47.18
N HIS A 432 -19.63 18.93 47.44
CA HIS A 432 -20.67 18.70 46.42
C HIS A 432 -21.10 19.98 45.71
N THR A 433 -21.33 19.88 44.41
CA THR A 433 -21.96 20.96 43.61
C THR A 433 -23.45 20.70 43.35
N SER A 434 -23.97 19.52 43.73
CA SER A 434 -25.38 19.16 43.60
C SER A 434 -26.05 18.82 44.95
N THR A 435 -27.38 18.87 45.00
CA THR A 435 -28.18 18.40 46.15
C THR A 435 -28.27 16.87 46.23
N VAL A 436 -27.71 16.16 45.24
CA VAL A 436 -27.66 14.69 45.14
C VAL A 436 -26.27 14.22 45.57
N TRP A 437 -26.24 13.26 46.49
CA TRP A 437 -25.02 12.75 47.11
C TRP A 437 -24.23 11.87 46.13
N ALA A 438 -22.90 12.03 46.09
CA ALA A 438 -22.04 11.06 45.40
C ALA A 438 -22.25 9.67 46.03
N ALA A 439 -22.60 8.68 45.23
CA ALA A 439 -22.80 7.33 45.71
C ALA A 439 -22.22 6.30 44.74
N GLY A 440 -21.57 5.30 45.32
CA GLY A 440 -21.16 4.11 44.58
C GLY A 440 -22.36 3.31 44.07
N GLY A 441 -22.15 2.62 42.97
CA GLY A 441 -23.07 1.62 42.45
C GLY A 441 -22.93 0.28 43.15
N ALA A 442 -23.65 -0.71 42.65
CA ALA A 442 -23.54 -2.07 43.13
C ALA A 442 -22.13 -2.62 42.89
N ALA A 443 -21.62 -3.41 43.83
CA ALA A 443 -20.31 -4.03 43.73
C ALA A 443 -20.38 -5.50 44.14
N ALA A 444 -19.33 -6.24 43.82
CA ALA A 444 -19.19 -7.62 44.28
C ALA A 444 -18.92 -7.66 45.80
N PRO A 445 -19.33 -8.72 46.51
CA PRO A 445 -18.99 -8.89 47.91
C PRO A 445 -17.47 -8.79 48.15
N GLY A 446 -17.06 -7.95 49.10
CA GLY A 446 -15.65 -7.74 49.45
C GLY A 446 -14.91 -6.73 48.56
N SER A 447 -15.61 -6.04 47.65
CA SER A 447 -15.02 -4.97 46.85
C SER A 447 -14.49 -3.82 47.74
N PRO A 448 -13.22 -3.41 47.55
CA PRO A 448 -12.68 -2.22 48.21
C PRO A 448 -13.28 -0.95 47.61
N THR A 449 -13.03 0.17 48.27
CA THR A 449 -13.38 1.49 47.74
C THR A 449 -12.52 1.85 46.53
N GLU A 450 -13.08 2.60 45.59
CA GLU A 450 -12.44 2.98 44.33
C GLU A 450 -11.14 3.79 44.47
N ASP A 451 -10.92 4.48 45.60
CA ASP A 451 -9.68 5.22 45.84
C ASP A 451 -8.46 4.31 45.82
N GLN A 452 -8.62 3.03 46.18
CA GLN A 452 -7.56 2.03 46.10
C GLN A 452 -7.16 1.68 44.66
N LEU A 453 -8.05 1.93 43.68
CA LEU A 453 -7.76 1.75 42.25
C LEU A 453 -6.87 2.87 41.73
N TRP A 454 -7.31 4.12 41.83
CA TRP A 454 -6.66 5.24 41.14
C TRP A 454 -5.58 5.95 41.97
N SER A 455 -5.51 5.77 43.29
CA SER A 455 -4.46 6.37 44.12
C SER A 455 -3.09 5.70 43.94
N ASN A 456 -3.05 4.52 43.30
CA ASN A 456 -1.83 3.74 43.10
C ASN A 456 -1.62 3.36 41.62
N GLN A 457 -0.53 3.87 41.03
CA GLN A 457 -0.14 3.57 39.64
C GLN A 457 -0.02 2.07 39.37
N ALA A 458 0.58 1.31 40.28
CA ALA A 458 0.80 -0.13 40.10
C ALA A 458 -0.52 -0.91 40.14
N THR A 459 -1.57 -0.39 40.79
CA THR A 459 -2.91 -0.97 40.73
C THR A 459 -3.54 -0.74 39.37
N LEU A 460 -3.54 0.51 38.86
CA LEU A 460 -4.05 0.83 37.52
C LEU A 460 -3.37 -0.01 36.43
N ASN A 461 -2.05 -0.14 36.49
CA ASN A 461 -1.26 -0.84 35.49
C ASN A 461 -1.54 -2.36 35.40
N LYS A 462 -2.35 -2.92 36.31
CA LYS A 462 -2.83 -4.31 36.19
C LYS A 462 -3.93 -4.48 35.15
N TYR A 463 -4.65 -3.41 34.80
CA TYR A 463 -5.89 -3.47 34.04
C TYR A 463 -5.68 -3.12 32.58
N ASP A 464 -6.36 -3.86 31.71
CA ASP A 464 -6.45 -3.54 30.28
C ASP A 464 -7.39 -2.35 30.06
N MET A 465 -8.45 -2.23 30.88
CA MET A 465 -9.40 -1.11 30.85
C MET A 465 -9.84 -0.68 32.25
N VAL A 466 -10.07 0.61 32.42
CA VAL A 466 -10.66 1.18 33.62
C VAL A 466 -11.88 2.04 33.25
N LEU A 467 -12.99 1.77 33.91
CA LEU A 467 -14.28 2.38 33.64
C LEU A 467 -14.74 3.20 34.85
N PHE A 468 -15.19 4.43 34.57
CA PHE A 468 -15.70 5.39 35.53
C PHE A 468 -17.17 5.75 35.23
N PRO A 469 -18.11 4.83 35.49
CA PRO A 469 -19.54 5.14 35.53
C PRO A 469 -19.88 6.35 36.41
N CYS A 470 -20.98 7.03 36.11
CA CYS A 470 -21.39 8.22 36.86
C CYS A 470 -21.91 7.88 38.27
N GLN A 471 -21.39 8.60 39.27
CA GLN A 471 -21.72 8.46 40.70
C GLN A 471 -22.67 9.55 41.23
N ALA A 472 -23.40 10.24 40.35
CA ALA A 472 -24.32 11.34 40.67
C ALA A 472 -23.69 12.70 41.06
N ASP A 473 -22.36 12.80 41.22
CA ASP A 473 -21.69 14.04 41.56
C ASP A 473 -20.22 14.05 41.05
N GLU A 474 -19.70 15.23 40.71
CA GLU A 474 -18.33 15.40 40.23
C GLU A 474 -17.27 15.32 41.34
N SER A 475 -17.66 15.24 42.62
CA SER A 475 -16.82 15.27 43.83
C SER A 475 -15.47 15.96 43.63
N THR A 476 -15.43 17.26 43.94
CA THR A 476 -14.23 18.09 43.76
C THR A 476 -13.18 17.94 44.88
N SER A 477 -13.34 16.93 45.73
CA SER A 477 -12.48 16.68 46.89
C SER A 477 -11.03 16.50 46.47
N SER A 478 -10.19 17.51 46.76
CA SER A 478 -8.75 17.49 46.45
C SER A 478 -7.97 16.47 47.29
N THR A 479 -8.56 15.97 48.37
CA THR A 479 -7.98 14.89 49.18
C THR A 479 -8.27 13.51 48.59
N LEU A 480 -9.43 13.33 47.95
CA LEU A 480 -9.77 12.07 47.27
C LEU A 480 -9.21 12.12 45.84
N ARG A 481 -9.75 12.97 44.97
CA ARG A 481 -9.28 13.16 43.59
C ARG A 481 -8.09 14.11 43.53
N SER A 482 -6.99 13.70 44.18
CA SER A 482 -5.76 14.50 44.27
C SER A 482 -5.04 14.64 42.94
N ALA A 483 -4.18 15.66 42.80
CA ALA A 483 -3.36 15.83 41.60
C ALA A 483 -2.52 14.59 41.26
N ALA A 484 -2.09 13.81 42.27
CA ALA A 484 -1.38 12.55 42.06
C ALA A 484 -2.29 11.46 41.44
N ALA A 485 -3.54 11.36 41.88
CA ALA A 485 -4.52 10.44 41.29
C ALA A 485 -4.80 10.76 39.80
N HIS A 486 -4.98 12.04 39.49
CA HIS A 486 -5.12 12.50 38.10
C HIS A 486 -3.89 12.15 37.27
N GLN A 487 -2.68 12.36 37.80
CA GLN A 487 -1.44 12.01 37.12
C GLN A 487 -1.30 10.49 36.92
N ASN A 488 -1.75 9.67 37.88
CA ASN A 488 -1.71 8.21 37.73
C ASN A 488 -2.56 7.73 36.55
N LEU A 489 -3.74 8.32 36.34
CA LEU A 489 -4.60 8.03 35.18
C LEU A 489 -3.93 8.44 33.87
N VAL A 490 -3.29 9.61 33.83
CA VAL A 490 -2.54 10.07 32.64
C VAL A 490 -1.42 9.10 32.30
N ASN A 491 -0.63 8.72 33.30
CA ASN A 491 0.46 7.75 33.13
C ASN A 491 -0.05 6.38 32.70
N TYR A 492 -1.17 5.92 33.27
CA TYR A 492 -1.82 4.67 32.90
C TYR A 492 -2.26 4.68 31.43
N ALA A 493 -2.98 5.72 31.00
CA ALA A 493 -3.38 5.87 29.61
C ALA A 493 -2.15 5.91 28.68
N ASN A 494 -1.15 6.73 29.01
CA ASN A 494 0.09 6.85 28.23
C ASN A 494 0.86 5.53 28.10
N ALA A 495 0.73 4.60 29.05
CA ALA A 495 1.33 3.27 29.01
C ALA A 495 0.55 2.26 28.12
N GLY A 496 -0.57 2.69 27.53
CA GLY A 496 -1.48 1.85 26.75
C GLY A 496 -2.82 1.57 27.44
N GLY A 497 -3.13 2.24 28.54
CA GLY A 497 -4.38 2.07 29.25
C GLY A 497 -5.60 2.50 28.43
N ARG A 498 -6.73 1.85 28.69
CA ARG A 498 -8.03 2.22 28.12
C ARG A 498 -8.92 2.81 29.22
N ILE A 499 -9.47 3.99 28.97
CA ILE A 499 -10.34 4.68 29.93
C ILE A 499 -11.70 4.91 29.30
N PHE A 500 -12.77 4.58 30.02
CA PHE A 500 -14.11 5.01 29.70
C PHE A 500 -14.71 5.79 30.88
N ALA A 501 -15.34 6.94 30.62
CA ALA A 501 -15.97 7.76 31.64
C ALA A 501 -17.32 8.31 31.14
N THR A 502 -18.30 8.46 32.04
CA THR A 502 -19.62 9.03 31.71
C THR A 502 -19.98 10.22 32.59
N HIS A 503 -20.65 11.23 32.02
CA HIS A 503 -21.21 12.39 32.73
C HIS A 503 -20.25 12.97 33.79
N PHE A 504 -20.60 13.03 35.08
CA PHE A 504 -19.78 13.63 36.14
C PHE A 504 -18.38 13.02 36.31
N SER A 505 -18.12 11.83 35.76
CA SER A 505 -16.77 11.29 35.66
C SER A 505 -15.88 12.07 34.67
N TYR A 506 -16.41 13.10 33.98
CA TYR A 506 -15.62 14.10 33.25
C TYR A 506 -14.56 14.73 34.14
N ILE A 507 -14.72 14.72 35.47
CA ILE A 507 -13.73 15.23 36.41
C ILE A 507 -12.33 14.65 36.16
N TRP A 508 -12.26 13.38 35.74
CA TRP A 508 -11.02 12.69 35.38
C TRP A 508 -10.38 13.20 34.09
N LEU A 509 -11.07 14.03 33.33
CA LEU A 509 -10.63 14.60 32.05
C LEU A 509 -10.52 16.12 32.10
N TYR A 510 -11.56 16.81 32.60
CA TYR A 510 -11.69 18.27 32.64
C TYR A 510 -10.61 18.98 33.48
N LYS A 511 -10.23 18.43 34.64
CA LYS A 511 -9.20 19.01 35.53
C LYS A 511 -7.84 18.31 35.41
N THR A 512 -7.67 17.50 34.37
CA THR A 512 -6.50 16.63 34.20
C THR A 512 -5.69 17.10 33.01
N ALA A 513 -4.57 17.78 33.21
CA ALA A 513 -3.66 18.05 32.09
C ALA A 513 -2.91 16.76 31.68
N PRO A 514 -2.75 16.44 30.38
CA PRO A 514 -3.19 17.20 29.20
C PRO A 514 -4.61 16.86 28.69
N PHE A 515 -5.36 15.95 29.33
CA PHE A 515 -6.72 15.59 28.89
C PHE A 515 -7.68 16.77 28.85
N SER A 516 -7.50 17.77 29.71
CA SER A 516 -8.33 18.96 29.76
C SER A 516 -8.30 19.79 28.47
N THR A 517 -7.31 19.57 27.59
CA THR A 517 -7.18 20.30 26.32
C THR A 517 -7.81 19.58 25.12
N THR A 518 -8.40 18.39 25.31
CA THR A 518 -8.95 17.57 24.22
C THR A 518 -10.33 18.03 23.76
N THR A 519 -11.02 18.85 24.56
CA THR A 519 -12.35 19.39 24.26
C THR A 519 -12.53 20.81 24.79
N GLN A 520 -13.60 21.46 24.35
CA GLN A 520 -14.09 22.72 24.90
C GLN A 520 -15.09 22.41 26.01
N TRP A 521 -14.58 22.22 27.23
CA TRP A 521 -15.36 21.90 28.41
C TRP A 521 -16.31 23.04 28.80
N ARG A 522 -17.53 22.66 29.13
CA ARG A 522 -18.60 23.53 29.58
C ARG A 522 -19.43 22.80 30.63
N VAL A 523 -18.76 22.37 31.70
CA VAL A 523 -19.35 21.49 32.71
C VAL A 523 -20.55 22.10 33.43
N THR A 524 -21.41 21.26 34.03
CA THR A 524 -22.51 21.61 34.93
C THR A 524 -23.65 22.42 34.28
N GLN A 525 -23.92 22.22 32.99
CA GLN A 525 -25.04 22.93 32.33
C GLN A 525 -26.42 22.48 32.83
N ASN A 526 -27.29 23.45 33.06
CA ASN A 526 -28.67 23.27 33.50
C ASN A 526 -29.58 24.28 32.74
N PRO A 527 -30.72 23.86 32.18
CA PRO A 527 -31.26 22.49 32.12
C PRO A 527 -30.43 21.56 31.26
N SER A 528 -30.37 20.28 31.66
CA SER A 528 -29.82 19.23 30.81
C SER A 528 -30.65 19.10 29.52
N PRO A 529 -30.02 18.68 28.40
CA PRO A 529 -30.75 18.45 27.16
C PRO A 529 -31.87 17.43 27.33
N VAL A 530 -32.98 17.64 26.62
CA VAL A 530 -34.07 16.66 26.56
C VAL A 530 -33.68 15.45 25.73
N ASN A 531 -34.29 14.29 26.01
CA ASN A 531 -34.18 13.09 25.19
C ASN A 531 -34.48 13.43 23.72
N GLN A 532 -33.59 13.02 22.82
CA GLN A 532 -33.67 13.36 21.40
C GLN A 532 -32.84 12.40 20.56
N THR A 533 -32.83 12.59 19.26
CA THR A 533 -31.97 11.84 18.35
C THR A 533 -30.52 12.29 18.45
N GLY A 534 -29.61 11.34 18.70
CA GLY A 534 -28.18 11.50 18.44
C GLY A 534 -27.86 11.27 16.97
N TYR A 535 -26.95 12.07 16.43
CA TYR A 535 -26.49 12.02 15.05
C TYR A 535 -25.04 11.57 15.01
N ILE A 536 -24.80 10.38 14.46
CA ILE A 536 -23.48 9.80 14.29
C ILE A 536 -22.75 10.54 13.18
N ASP A 537 -21.49 10.92 13.42
CA ASP A 537 -20.64 11.50 12.40
C ASP A 537 -20.15 10.40 11.44
N THR A 538 -20.77 10.32 10.26
CA THR A 538 -20.41 9.34 9.22
C THR A 538 -19.33 9.84 8.27
N SER A 539 -18.67 10.97 8.56
CA SER A 539 -17.64 11.54 7.69
C SER A 539 -16.30 10.80 7.75
N PHE A 540 -16.11 9.91 8.74
CA PHE A 540 -14.91 9.10 8.92
C PHE A 540 -15.24 7.59 8.96
N PRO A 541 -14.28 6.71 8.61
CA PRO A 541 -14.56 5.28 8.40
C PRO A 541 -15.19 4.57 9.61
N LYS A 542 -14.70 4.84 10.82
CA LYS A 542 -15.24 4.19 12.02
C LYS A 542 -16.64 4.69 12.39
N GLY A 543 -16.93 5.99 12.22
CA GLY A 543 -18.27 6.53 12.42
C GLY A 543 -19.28 5.99 11.40
N GLN A 544 -18.85 5.81 10.14
CA GLN A 544 -19.66 5.14 9.11
C GLN A 544 -19.93 3.67 9.45
N ALA A 545 -18.93 2.94 9.97
CA ALA A 545 -19.09 1.57 10.42
C ALA A 545 -20.06 1.47 11.61
N LEU A 546 -19.90 2.31 12.63
CA LEU A 546 -20.84 2.39 13.75
C LEU A 546 -22.28 2.60 13.28
N ALA A 547 -22.50 3.59 12.41
CA ALA A 547 -23.83 3.88 11.88
C ALA A 547 -24.48 2.68 11.18
N GLN A 548 -23.70 1.93 10.39
CA GLN A 548 -24.18 0.71 9.73
C GLN A 548 -24.47 -0.41 10.73
N TRP A 549 -23.58 -0.60 11.71
CA TRP A 549 -23.72 -1.63 12.73
C TRP A 549 -24.96 -1.39 13.61
N LEU A 550 -25.23 -0.15 14.03
CA LEU A 550 -26.41 0.18 14.83
C LEU A 550 -27.72 -0.21 14.14
N VAL A 551 -27.79 -0.08 12.81
CA VAL A 551 -28.94 -0.57 12.02
C VAL A 551 -28.95 -2.10 11.97
N GLN A 552 -27.79 -2.72 11.73
CA GLN A 552 -27.62 -4.18 11.68
C GLN A 552 -28.10 -4.87 12.96
N VAL A 553 -27.87 -4.28 14.12
CA VAL A 553 -28.28 -4.83 15.43
C VAL A 553 -29.63 -4.33 15.91
N ASN A 554 -30.41 -3.62 15.07
CA ASN A 554 -31.69 -3.01 15.44
C ASN A 554 -31.63 -2.02 16.63
N ALA A 555 -30.47 -1.40 16.86
CA ALA A 555 -30.35 -0.25 17.77
C ALA A 555 -30.89 1.03 17.13
N SER A 556 -30.95 1.08 15.80
CA SER A 556 -31.57 2.16 15.04
C SER A 556 -32.30 1.64 13.80
N THR A 557 -33.32 2.38 13.37
CA THR A 557 -34.00 2.15 12.08
C THR A 557 -33.49 3.06 10.97
N THR A 558 -32.66 4.06 11.30
CA THR A 558 -32.17 5.09 10.36
C THR A 558 -30.66 5.21 10.45
N LEU A 559 -29.99 5.06 9.31
CA LEU A 559 -28.53 5.17 9.22
C LEU A 559 -28.06 6.53 9.76
N GLY A 560 -27.06 6.51 10.64
CA GLY A 560 -26.45 7.71 11.22
C GLY A 560 -27.28 8.37 12.33
N GLN A 561 -28.33 7.72 12.82
CA GLN A 561 -29.17 8.21 13.92
C GLN A 561 -29.30 7.16 15.01
N ILE A 562 -29.50 7.58 16.25
CA ILE A 562 -29.82 6.71 17.39
C ILE A 562 -30.71 7.48 18.39
N PRO A 563 -31.73 6.86 19.00
CA PRO A 563 -32.43 7.49 20.12
C PRO A 563 -31.48 7.62 21.33
N LEU A 564 -31.40 8.82 21.89
CA LEU A 564 -30.65 9.10 23.11
C LEU A 564 -31.58 9.57 24.23
N GLU A 565 -31.29 9.10 25.44
CA GLU A 565 -32.02 9.39 26.65
C GLU A 565 -31.07 9.86 27.75
N ILE A 566 -31.56 10.72 28.65
CA ILE A 566 -30.85 11.17 29.85
C ILE A 566 -29.50 11.83 29.48
N ILE A 567 -29.58 12.71 28.49
CA ILE A 567 -28.46 13.42 27.88
C ILE A 567 -27.93 14.50 28.82
N ARG A 568 -26.64 14.81 28.69
CA ARG A 568 -25.92 15.86 29.39
C ARG A 568 -25.21 16.78 28.39
N HIS A 569 -24.62 17.84 28.92
CA HIS A 569 -23.96 18.86 28.12
C HIS A 569 -22.85 19.48 28.96
N ASP A 570 -21.75 18.75 29.09
CA ASP A 570 -20.56 19.13 29.84
C ASP A 570 -19.40 19.55 28.93
N TYR A 571 -19.57 19.48 27.60
CA TYR A 571 -18.66 20.06 26.61
C TYR A 571 -19.37 20.44 25.30
N ASP A 572 -18.87 21.47 24.62
CA ASP A 572 -19.50 21.97 23.38
C ASP A 572 -18.96 21.25 22.12
N SER A 573 -17.65 21.03 22.07
CA SER A 573 -16.94 20.49 20.89
C SER A 573 -15.60 19.87 21.26
N VAL A 574 -14.99 19.13 20.33
CA VAL A 574 -13.70 18.48 20.50
C VAL A 574 -12.57 19.32 19.87
N VAL A 575 -11.36 19.20 20.41
CA VAL A 575 -10.14 19.78 19.86
C VAL A 575 -9.38 18.67 19.12
N ALA A 576 -9.15 18.87 17.82
CA ALA A 576 -8.39 17.93 17.00
C ALA A 576 -7.00 17.65 17.62
N PRO A 577 -6.49 16.40 17.59
CA PRO A 577 -7.01 15.24 16.83
C PRO A 577 -8.05 14.39 17.57
N SER A 578 -8.65 14.88 18.66
CA SER A 578 -9.78 14.20 19.32
C SER A 578 -10.97 14.10 18.35
N GLN A 579 -11.71 13.00 18.41
CA GLN A 579 -12.79 12.71 17.47
C GLN A 579 -14.15 12.71 18.16
N SER A 580 -15.04 13.57 17.69
CA SER A 580 -16.46 13.52 18.03
C SER A 580 -17.14 12.43 17.21
N TRP A 581 -17.81 11.50 17.86
CA TRP A 581 -18.53 10.42 17.19
C TRP A 581 -20.01 10.73 17.02
N MET A 582 -20.57 11.51 17.93
CA MET A 582 -22.00 11.79 17.95
C MET A 582 -22.30 13.20 18.45
N THR A 583 -23.33 13.81 17.86
CA THR A 583 -23.84 15.14 18.22
C THR A 583 -25.34 15.11 18.46
N ILE A 584 -25.84 16.12 19.16
CA ILE A 584 -27.27 16.44 19.31
C ILE A 584 -27.56 17.82 18.70
N LYS A 585 -28.84 18.16 18.50
CA LYS A 585 -29.23 19.43 17.86
C LYS A 585 -29.82 20.47 18.81
N ASN A 586 -30.35 20.05 19.96
CA ASN A 586 -31.03 20.94 20.91
C ASN A 586 -30.54 20.72 22.35
N PRO A 587 -29.55 21.50 22.84
CA PRO A 587 -28.70 22.42 22.06
C PRO A 587 -27.77 21.67 21.11
N SER A 588 -27.17 22.37 20.15
CA SER A 588 -26.16 21.78 19.28
C SER A 588 -24.88 21.54 20.07
N ALA A 589 -24.53 20.28 20.33
CA ALA A 589 -23.34 19.89 21.08
C ALA A 589 -22.87 18.49 20.67
N SER A 590 -21.57 18.22 20.88
CA SER A 590 -21.04 16.85 20.87
C SER A 590 -21.38 16.15 22.19
N VAL A 591 -21.66 14.85 22.15
CA VAL A 591 -22.06 14.06 23.34
C VAL A 591 -21.34 12.71 23.48
N HIS A 592 -20.48 12.38 22.52
CA HIS A 592 -19.68 11.16 22.51
C HIS A 592 -18.35 11.43 21.79
N TYR A 593 -17.22 11.24 22.46
CA TYR A 593 -15.92 11.49 21.83
C TYR A 593 -14.79 10.60 22.35
N THR A 594 -13.77 10.44 21.52
CA THR A 594 -12.54 9.72 21.84
C THR A 594 -11.30 10.58 21.62
N PHE A 595 -10.22 10.22 22.32
CA PHE A 595 -8.88 10.70 21.99
C PHE A 595 -7.82 9.66 22.35
N ASN A 596 -6.71 9.68 21.61
CA ASN A 596 -5.58 8.80 21.83
C ASN A 596 -4.54 9.46 22.75
N THR A 597 -3.78 8.62 23.45
CA THR A 597 -2.75 9.05 24.40
C THR A 597 -1.40 8.39 24.06
N PRO A 598 -0.26 9.09 24.27
CA PRO A 598 -0.15 10.40 24.90
C PRO A 598 -0.68 11.57 24.06
N VAL A 599 -1.39 12.50 24.71
CA VAL A 599 -1.97 13.68 24.05
C VAL A 599 -0.85 14.59 23.56
N GLY A 600 -0.99 15.10 22.33
CA GLY A 600 0.00 15.97 21.69
C GLY A 600 1.18 15.24 21.03
N GLN A 601 1.25 13.91 21.12
CA GLN A 601 2.23 13.11 20.39
C GLN A 601 1.72 12.70 19.00
N THR A 602 2.65 12.29 18.13
CA THR A 602 2.36 11.73 16.81
C THR A 602 1.66 10.37 16.92
N ALA A 603 0.89 9.99 15.90
CA ALA A 603 0.07 8.79 15.90
C ALA A 603 0.86 7.49 16.18
N ASP A 604 2.10 7.39 15.68
CA ASP A 604 3.04 6.27 15.89
C ASP A 604 3.55 6.17 17.34
N LYS A 605 3.35 7.20 18.16
CA LYS A 605 3.72 7.22 19.58
C LYS A 605 2.51 7.09 20.50
N GLN A 606 1.30 7.08 19.94
CA GLN A 606 0.07 6.90 20.70
C GLN A 606 -0.27 5.43 20.80
N CYS A 607 -0.67 4.98 21.99
CA CYS A 607 -1.10 3.60 22.20
C CYS A 607 -2.07 3.37 23.36
N GLY A 608 -2.43 4.43 24.10
CA GLY A 608 -3.59 4.40 24.99
C GLY A 608 -4.77 5.16 24.39
N ARG A 609 -5.94 5.01 24.99
CA ARG A 609 -7.16 5.61 24.46
C ARG A 609 -8.17 5.93 25.55
N VAL A 610 -8.87 7.05 25.38
CA VAL A 610 -9.92 7.51 26.27
C VAL A 610 -11.20 7.71 25.47
N LEU A 611 -12.31 7.26 26.05
CA LEU A 611 -13.67 7.44 25.56
C LEU A 611 -14.50 8.17 26.63
N PHE A 612 -15.35 9.09 26.20
CA PHE A 612 -16.27 9.79 27.09
C PHE A 612 -17.67 9.93 26.49
N ASP A 613 -18.67 9.64 27.33
CA ASP A 613 -20.10 9.78 27.00
C ASP A 613 -20.74 10.84 27.89
N ASP A 614 -21.43 11.78 27.27
CA ASP A 614 -22.18 12.86 27.93
C ASP A 614 -23.67 12.55 27.97
N PHE A 615 -23.97 11.30 28.32
CA PHE A 615 -25.30 10.75 28.56
C PHE A 615 -25.15 9.50 29.43
N HIS A 616 -26.23 9.11 30.09
CA HIS A 616 -26.26 7.89 30.89
C HIS A 616 -26.65 6.69 30.04
N VAL A 617 -26.03 5.53 30.25
CA VAL A 617 -26.17 4.36 29.35
C VAL A 617 -27.18 3.35 29.89
N GLU A 618 -27.02 2.92 31.15
CA GLU A 618 -27.81 1.84 31.75
C GLU A 618 -28.18 2.15 33.20
N ASN A 619 -29.43 1.84 33.54
CA ASN A 619 -30.00 1.99 34.89
C ASN A 619 -29.69 3.35 35.55
N ALA A 620 -30.06 4.43 34.85
CA ALA A 620 -29.84 5.82 35.29
C ALA A 620 -30.69 6.27 36.49
N THR A 621 -31.16 5.31 37.30
CA THR A 621 -32.03 5.55 38.45
C THR A 621 -31.22 5.34 39.73
N PHE A 622 -30.90 6.43 40.42
CA PHE A 622 -30.11 6.43 41.65
C PHE A 622 -30.59 5.44 42.75
N ALA A 623 -31.89 5.18 42.81
CA ALA A 623 -32.50 4.37 43.86
C ALA A 623 -32.24 2.85 43.72
N THR A 624 -32.07 2.35 42.50
CA THR A 624 -31.99 0.91 42.20
C THR A 624 -30.58 0.34 42.38
N THR A 625 -29.55 1.17 42.22
CA THR A 625 -28.13 0.77 42.21
C THR A 625 -27.45 0.95 43.56
N ARG A 626 -27.76 2.02 44.30
CA ARG A 626 -27.00 2.48 45.48
C ARG A 626 -26.85 1.45 46.61
N THR A 627 -27.84 0.60 46.82
CA THR A 627 -27.83 -0.41 47.91
C THR A 627 -27.78 -1.84 47.40
N ALA A 628 -27.73 -2.00 46.07
CA ALA A 628 -27.70 -3.31 45.45
C ALA A 628 -26.31 -3.94 45.58
N THR A 629 -26.29 -5.26 45.45
CA THR A 629 -25.08 -6.06 45.28
C THR A 629 -25.17 -6.69 43.91
N PHE A 630 -24.09 -6.62 43.13
CA PHE A 630 -24.08 -7.18 41.78
C PHE A 630 -24.50 -8.66 41.82
N PRO A 631 -25.38 -9.13 40.93
CA PRO A 631 -25.97 -8.44 39.77
C PRO A 631 -27.41 -7.91 39.97
N ALA A 632 -27.86 -7.69 41.21
CA ALA A 632 -29.28 -7.46 41.52
C ALA A 632 -29.86 -6.17 40.91
N GLU A 633 -29.02 -5.20 40.59
CA GLU A 633 -29.33 -3.92 39.95
C GLU A 633 -29.47 -4.02 38.43
N CYS A 634 -28.98 -5.11 37.81
CA CYS A 634 -29.01 -5.23 36.37
C CYS A 634 -30.41 -5.58 35.89
N ALA A 635 -30.96 -4.75 34.99
CA ALA A 635 -32.27 -5.00 34.42
C ALA A 635 -32.27 -6.28 33.56
N ASP A 636 -33.29 -7.11 33.75
CA ASP A 636 -33.56 -8.25 32.86
C ASP A 636 -34.16 -7.73 31.53
N GLY A 637 -33.62 -8.20 30.40
CA GLY A 637 -34.17 -7.86 29.08
C GLY A 637 -33.11 -7.69 27.99
N PRO A 638 -33.54 -7.43 26.74
CA PRO A 638 -32.62 -7.11 25.65
C PRO A 638 -31.94 -5.76 25.88
N MET A 639 -30.74 -5.59 25.31
CA MET A 639 -30.03 -4.31 25.35
C MET A 639 -30.82 -3.19 24.68
N THR A 640 -30.83 -2.02 25.31
CA THR A 640 -31.34 -0.77 24.72
C THR A 640 -30.41 -0.28 23.59
N PRO A 641 -30.85 0.68 22.75
CA PRO A 641 -29.97 1.30 21.76
C PRO A 641 -28.67 1.86 22.34
N GLN A 642 -28.71 2.54 23.50
CA GLN A 642 -27.51 3.10 24.12
C GLN A 642 -26.57 2.03 24.66
N GLU A 643 -27.11 0.92 25.18
CA GLU A 643 -26.31 -0.23 25.61
C GLU A 643 -25.60 -0.90 24.44
N LYS A 644 -26.26 -1.01 23.28
CA LYS A 644 -25.63 -1.50 22.03
C LYS A 644 -24.57 -0.55 21.51
N LEU A 645 -24.80 0.76 21.58
CA LEU A 645 -23.76 1.74 21.29
C LEU A 645 -22.53 1.51 22.18
N LEU A 646 -22.73 1.32 23.49
CA LEU A 646 -21.63 1.03 24.39
C LEU A 646 -20.95 -0.31 24.09
N GLU A 647 -21.69 -1.36 23.75
CA GLU A 647 -21.11 -2.65 23.33
C GLU A 647 -20.10 -2.46 22.18
N TYR A 648 -20.51 -1.76 21.11
CA TYR A 648 -19.60 -1.44 20.01
C TYR A 648 -18.36 -0.71 20.51
N MET A 649 -18.56 0.28 21.38
CA MET A 649 -17.49 1.13 21.89
C MET A 649 -16.54 0.41 22.84
N ILE A 650 -16.98 -0.57 23.61
CA ILE A 650 -16.09 -1.40 24.43
C ILE A 650 -15.15 -2.22 23.54
N PHE A 651 -15.68 -2.77 22.45
CA PHE A 651 -14.87 -3.51 21.47
C PHE A 651 -13.91 -2.59 20.69
N ASP A 652 -14.36 -1.40 20.25
CA ASP A 652 -13.47 -0.43 19.59
C ASP A 652 -12.43 0.15 20.55
N LEU A 653 -12.80 0.45 21.80
CA LEU A 653 -11.88 0.92 22.85
C LEU A 653 -10.82 -0.14 23.16
N GLY A 654 -11.21 -1.41 23.24
CA GLY A 654 -10.30 -2.54 23.46
C GLY A 654 -9.47 -2.95 22.26
N SER A 655 -9.78 -2.44 21.08
CA SER A 655 -8.97 -2.68 19.89
C SER A 655 -7.61 -1.96 19.98
N CYS A 656 -6.70 -2.33 19.10
CA CYS A 656 -5.42 -1.66 18.97
C CYS A 656 -5.60 -0.19 18.57
N VAL A 657 -4.68 0.69 18.97
CA VAL A 657 -4.84 2.14 18.74
C VAL A 657 -4.42 2.54 17.33
N THR A 658 -5.31 3.28 16.65
CA THR A 658 -5.06 4.02 15.41
C THR A 658 -5.75 5.39 15.47
N PRO A 659 -5.34 6.38 14.67
CA PRO A 659 -6.12 7.60 14.49
C PRO A 659 -7.53 7.29 13.98
N ASP A 660 -8.55 7.87 14.61
CA ASP A 660 -9.96 7.66 14.21
C ASP A 660 -10.28 8.25 12.84
N VAL A 661 -9.68 9.40 12.56
CA VAL A 661 -9.60 9.97 11.22
C VAL A 661 -8.21 9.64 10.71
N PRO A 662 -8.07 8.64 9.81
CA PRO A 662 -6.81 8.45 9.11
C PRO A 662 -6.41 9.79 8.50
N PRO A 663 -5.11 10.17 8.55
CA PRO A 663 -4.68 11.37 7.86
C PRO A 663 -5.22 11.31 6.43
N VAL A 664 -5.93 12.36 6.00
CA VAL A 664 -6.47 12.44 4.64
C VAL A 664 -5.29 12.19 3.74
N CYS A 665 -5.31 11.04 3.07
CA CYS A 665 -4.22 10.70 2.22
C CYS A 665 -4.12 11.80 1.15
N LYS A 666 -2.99 12.51 1.15
CA LYS A 666 -2.75 13.57 0.18
C LYS A 666 -2.48 12.87 -1.15
N LYS A 667 -3.45 12.95 -2.05
CA LYS A 667 -3.30 12.43 -3.42
C LYS A 667 -2.01 13.00 -4.02
N LYS A 668 -1.08 12.12 -4.38
CA LYS A 668 0.12 12.53 -5.11
C LYS A 668 -0.30 12.95 -6.51
N THR A 669 0.18 14.10 -6.96
CA THR A 669 -0.01 14.57 -8.34
C THR A 669 0.76 13.69 -9.33
N CYS A 670 0.37 13.70 -10.60
CA CYS A 670 1.07 12.98 -11.67
C CYS A 670 2.58 13.33 -11.74
N ALA A 671 2.92 14.59 -11.46
CA ALA A 671 4.30 15.04 -11.39
C ALA A 671 5.07 14.44 -10.20
N GLU A 672 4.46 14.41 -9.01
CA GLU A 672 5.05 13.78 -7.80
C GLU A 672 5.21 12.26 -7.94
N LEU A 673 4.42 11.62 -8.81
CA LEU A 673 4.50 10.19 -9.13
C LEU A 673 5.45 9.86 -10.28
N GLY A 674 5.97 10.88 -11.00
CA GLY A 674 6.78 10.64 -12.20
C GLY A 674 5.99 9.99 -13.35
N VAL A 675 4.69 10.29 -13.48
CA VAL A 675 3.78 9.76 -14.50
C VAL A 675 3.36 10.89 -15.44
N GLY A 676 3.79 10.83 -16.70
CA GLY A 676 3.51 11.84 -17.73
C GLY A 676 2.24 11.59 -18.55
N CYS A 677 1.77 10.35 -18.61
CA CYS A 677 0.55 9.96 -19.32
C CYS A 677 -0.13 8.71 -18.72
N GLY A 678 -1.44 8.52 -18.96
CA GLY A 678 -2.21 7.33 -18.58
C GLY A 678 -2.76 7.34 -17.15
N PRO A 679 -3.53 6.31 -16.76
CA PRO A 679 -4.05 6.16 -15.40
C PRO A 679 -2.91 5.86 -14.41
N ALA A 680 -2.92 6.51 -13.25
CA ALA A 680 -1.99 6.29 -12.15
C ALA A 680 -2.71 6.24 -10.81
N GLY A 681 -2.24 5.39 -9.89
CA GLY A 681 -2.72 5.37 -8.51
C GLY A 681 -2.38 6.70 -7.81
N ASP A 682 -3.36 7.32 -7.17
CA ASP A 682 -3.20 8.64 -6.54
C ASP A 682 -2.49 8.59 -5.18
N GLY A 683 -2.05 7.41 -4.76
CA GLY A 683 -1.40 7.22 -3.47
C GLY A 683 -2.38 6.97 -2.31
N CYS A 684 -3.69 6.98 -2.58
CA CYS A 684 -4.76 7.04 -1.59
C CYS A 684 -5.92 6.10 -1.88
N GLY A 685 -5.72 5.10 -2.74
CA GLY A 685 -6.75 4.15 -3.16
C GLY A 685 -7.61 4.61 -4.32
N GLY A 686 -7.40 5.82 -4.84
CA GLY A 686 -8.03 6.30 -6.06
C GLY A 686 -7.10 6.19 -7.27
N VAL A 687 -7.68 6.38 -8.46
CA VAL A 687 -6.96 6.42 -9.73
C VAL A 687 -7.18 7.80 -10.32
N GLN A 688 -6.11 8.43 -10.79
CA GLN A 688 -6.17 9.69 -11.52
C GLN A 688 -5.66 9.51 -12.95
N GLN A 689 -6.21 10.29 -13.89
CA GLN A 689 -5.76 10.30 -15.28
C GLN A 689 -4.68 11.38 -15.45
N CYS A 690 -3.48 10.96 -15.80
CA CYS A 690 -2.33 11.83 -16.01
C CYS A 690 -2.15 12.07 -17.49
N GLY A 691 -2.16 13.33 -17.94
CA GLY A 691 -1.77 13.75 -19.30
C GLY A 691 -2.49 13.06 -20.47
N ASN A 692 -2.29 13.59 -21.68
CA ASN A 692 -2.63 12.92 -22.94
C ASN A 692 -1.43 13.09 -23.87
N CYS A 693 -1.06 12.04 -24.61
CA CYS A 693 0.03 12.15 -25.58
C CYS A 693 -0.47 12.77 -26.88
N THR A 694 0.32 13.69 -27.44
CA THR A 694 0.10 14.23 -28.77
C THR A 694 0.64 13.25 -29.80
N LEU A 695 -0.18 12.88 -30.79
CA LEU A 695 0.24 11.99 -31.87
C LEU A 695 1.53 12.52 -32.55
N PRO A 696 2.50 11.63 -32.90
CA PRO A 696 2.41 10.17 -32.95
C PRO A 696 2.83 9.45 -31.65
N GLU A 697 3.04 10.17 -30.54
CA GLU A 697 3.47 9.58 -29.28
C GLU A 697 2.33 8.79 -28.63
N THR A 698 2.66 7.63 -28.07
CA THR A 698 1.74 6.83 -27.29
C THR A 698 2.24 6.71 -25.86
N CYS A 699 1.33 6.50 -24.91
CA CYS A 699 1.73 6.38 -23.52
C CYS A 699 2.51 5.07 -23.29
N GLY A 700 3.79 5.18 -22.93
CA GLY A 700 4.73 4.06 -22.87
C GLY A 700 5.50 3.79 -24.16
N GLY A 701 5.20 4.50 -25.26
CA GLY A 701 5.71 4.17 -26.60
C GLY A 701 7.21 4.37 -26.80
N GLY A 702 7.88 5.12 -25.92
CA GLY A 702 9.34 5.31 -25.92
C GLY A 702 10.12 4.28 -25.10
N GLY A 703 9.48 3.20 -24.62
CA GLY A 703 10.11 2.17 -23.78
C GLY A 703 10.11 2.48 -22.27
N VAL A 704 9.68 3.69 -21.88
CA VAL A 704 9.51 4.10 -20.47
C VAL A 704 8.02 4.14 -20.16
N ALA A 705 7.58 3.32 -19.19
CA ALA A 705 6.17 3.19 -18.82
C ALA A 705 5.59 4.53 -18.33
N SER A 706 4.31 4.78 -18.65
CA SER A 706 3.55 5.96 -18.22
C SER A 706 4.16 7.32 -18.63
N GLN A 707 4.98 7.34 -19.69
CA GLN A 707 5.54 8.55 -20.30
C GLN A 707 5.17 8.62 -21.77
N CYS A 708 4.88 9.82 -22.27
CA CYS A 708 4.67 10.00 -23.70
C CYS A 708 5.97 9.78 -24.44
N GLY A 709 5.93 8.89 -25.42
CA GLY A 709 7.05 8.67 -26.32
C GLY A 709 6.56 7.93 -27.56
N ALA A 710 7.22 8.13 -28.68
CA ALA A 710 7.03 7.31 -29.86
C ALA A 710 8.21 6.33 -29.96
N PRO A 711 8.00 5.09 -30.45
CA PRO A 711 9.13 4.34 -31.01
C PRO A 711 9.73 5.23 -32.11
N SER A 712 11.07 5.30 -32.21
CA SER A 712 11.76 6.16 -33.19
C SER A 712 11.34 5.82 -34.63
N CYS A 713 10.24 6.41 -35.09
CA CYS A 713 9.78 6.34 -36.46
C CYS A 713 10.39 7.52 -37.20
N SER A 714 11.39 7.25 -38.04
CA SER A 714 11.96 8.26 -38.91
C SER A 714 11.01 8.50 -40.07
N ALA A 715 10.27 9.61 -40.04
CA ALA A 715 9.41 10.06 -41.13
C ALA A 715 10.19 10.11 -42.45
N LYS A 716 9.73 9.38 -43.48
CA LYS A 716 10.37 9.39 -44.80
C LYS A 716 9.93 10.62 -45.58
N THR A 717 10.89 11.38 -46.10
CA THR A 717 10.62 12.53 -46.98
C THR A 717 10.14 12.09 -48.36
N CYS A 718 9.48 12.98 -49.11
CA CYS A 718 9.06 12.76 -50.50
C CYS A 718 10.17 12.16 -51.38
N ALA A 719 11.40 12.66 -51.24
CA ALA A 719 12.57 12.19 -51.99
C ALA A 719 12.97 10.75 -51.62
N GLN A 720 12.93 10.41 -50.33
CA GLN A 720 13.23 9.04 -49.86
C GLN A 720 12.16 8.03 -50.26
N GLN A 721 10.94 8.49 -50.56
CA GLN A 721 9.84 7.65 -51.03
C GLN A 721 9.69 7.63 -52.56
N GLY A 722 10.48 8.42 -53.30
CA GLY A 722 10.37 8.54 -54.76
C GLY A 722 9.11 9.27 -55.25
N ILE A 723 8.46 10.07 -54.39
CA ILE A 723 7.23 10.81 -54.70
C ILE A 723 7.60 12.26 -55.05
N GLN A 724 7.31 12.68 -56.28
CA GLN A 724 7.69 13.99 -56.82
C GLN A 724 6.61 15.05 -56.67
N CYS A 725 5.33 14.69 -56.82
CA CYS A 725 4.20 15.61 -56.62
C CYS A 725 3.00 14.94 -55.94
N GLY A 726 2.15 15.71 -55.26
CA GLY A 726 0.91 15.28 -54.60
C GLY A 726 1.03 14.92 -53.11
N PRO A 727 -0.10 14.72 -52.40
CA PRO A 727 -0.13 14.31 -50.99
C PRO A 727 0.32 12.85 -50.81
N ALA A 728 1.16 12.59 -49.82
CA ALA A 728 1.64 11.25 -49.44
C ALA A 728 1.71 11.09 -47.91
N GLY A 729 1.79 9.86 -47.40
CA GLY A 729 2.05 9.59 -45.98
C GLY A 729 3.56 9.46 -45.71
N ASP A 730 4.04 9.90 -44.56
CA ASP A 730 5.48 9.82 -44.19
C ASP A 730 5.92 8.44 -43.66
N GLY A 731 4.99 7.49 -43.55
CA GLY A 731 5.22 6.15 -42.97
C GLY A 731 5.17 6.10 -41.43
N CYS A 732 4.90 7.23 -40.77
CA CYS A 732 4.79 7.37 -39.32
C CYS A 732 3.42 7.96 -38.89
N GLY A 733 2.48 8.04 -39.83
CA GLY A 733 1.11 8.51 -39.59
C GLY A 733 0.86 9.99 -39.96
N ASN A 734 1.87 10.75 -40.42
CA ASN A 734 1.67 12.13 -40.85
C ASN A 734 1.52 12.24 -42.38
N GLN A 735 0.80 13.27 -42.83
CA GLN A 735 0.65 13.60 -44.26
C GLN A 735 1.71 14.63 -44.69
N ILE A 736 2.45 14.30 -45.76
CA ILE A 736 3.44 15.17 -46.42
C ILE A 736 2.93 15.61 -47.80
N GLN A 737 3.22 16.85 -48.19
CA GLN A 737 2.87 17.40 -49.51
C GLN A 737 4.11 17.43 -50.40
N CYS A 738 4.18 16.53 -51.37
CA CYS A 738 5.24 16.51 -52.38
C CYS A 738 4.84 17.49 -53.51
N GLY A 739 5.80 18.25 -54.06
CA GLY A 739 5.60 19.51 -54.79
C GLY A 739 4.59 19.56 -55.95
N ALA A 740 4.57 20.66 -56.72
CA ALA A 740 3.71 20.77 -57.91
C ALA A 740 4.46 20.33 -59.18
N CYS A 741 3.77 19.69 -60.11
CA CYS A 741 4.38 19.24 -61.36
C CYS A 741 4.52 20.43 -62.36
N PRO A 742 5.54 20.43 -63.25
CA PRO A 742 5.73 21.51 -64.25
C PRO A 742 4.56 21.69 -65.22
N ALA A 743 4.42 22.89 -65.80
CA ALA A 743 3.31 23.22 -66.70
C ALA A 743 3.19 22.23 -67.88
N GLY A 744 1.97 21.70 -68.08
CA GLY A 744 1.68 20.67 -69.08
C GLY A 744 1.80 19.22 -68.58
N GLN A 745 2.13 19.01 -67.30
CA GLN A 745 2.17 17.70 -66.65
C GLN A 745 1.17 17.60 -65.51
N THR A 746 0.73 16.39 -65.20
CA THR A 746 -0.16 16.07 -64.08
C THR A 746 0.51 15.07 -63.15
N CYS A 747 0.23 15.17 -61.85
CA CYS A 747 0.72 14.22 -60.85
C CYS A 747 0.11 12.85 -61.16
N GLY A 748 0.93 11.85 -61.46
CA GLY A 748 0.51 10.54 -61.97
C GLY A 748 0.53 10.36 -63.48
N GLY A 749 0.78 11.42 -64.23
CA GLY A 749 0.76 11.36 -65.68
C GLY A 749 1.82 10.40 -66.20
N GLY A 750 1.45 9.54 -67.17
CA GLY A 750 2.35 8.48 -67.66
C GLY A 750 2.24 7.13 -66.94
N GLY A 751 1.35 6.99 -65.95
CA GLY A 751 0.99 5.70 -65.36
C GLY A 751 1.76 5.32 -64.09
N GLN A 752 2.48 6.27 -63.49
CA GLN A 752 3.25 6.09 -62.25
C GLN A 752 2.72 7.06 -61.17
N PRO A 753 2.04 6.55 -60.12
CA PRO A 753 1.51 7.39 -59.05
C PRO A 753 2.59 8.25 -58.37
N GLY A 754 2.28 9.52 -58.07
CA GLY A 754 3.20 10.41 -57.35
C GLY A 754 4.32 11.02 -58.21
N VAL A 755 4.38 10.73 -59.51
CA VAL A 755 5.43 11.20 -60.45
C VAL A 755 4.81 12.14 -61.50
N CYS A 756 5.51 13.20 -61.89
CA CYS A 756 5.02 14.14 -62.91
C CYS A 756 5.03 13.50 -64.31
N GLY A 757 3.94 13.61 -65.09
CA GLY A 757 4.00 13.28 -66.52
C GLY A 757 2.83 13.78 -67.37
N SER A 758 2.93 13.58 -68.69
CA SER A 758 2.18 14.32 -69.72
C SER A 758 1.03 13.57 -70.40
N LYS A 759 0.73 12.33 -69.99
CA LYS A 759 -0.43 11.54 -70.48
C LYS A 759 -1.60 11.57 -69.48
N PRO A 760 -2.87 11.48 -69.92
CA PRO A 760 -4.03 11.58 -69.05
C PRO A 760 -4.01 10.49 -67.97
N CYS A 761 -4.14 10.91 -66.72
CA CYS A 761 -4.05 10.06 -65.55
C CYS A 761 -5.38 9.32 -65.31
N THR A 762 -5.31 8.02 -65.01
CA THR A 762 -6.48 7.20 -64.63
C THR A 762 -6.43 6.94 -63.12
N PRO A 763 -7.42 7.42 -62.32
CA PRO A 763 -7.39 7.29 -60.87
C PRO A 763 -7.37 5.83 -60.40
N THR A 764 -6.48 5.51 -59.48
CA THR A 764 -6.44 4.21 -58.79
C THR A 764 -7.33 4.23 -57.53
N THR A 765 -7.57 3.08 -56.90
CA THR A 765 -8.40 2.95 -55.69
C THR A 765 -7.57 2.41 -54.53
N CYS A 766 -8.00 2.61 -53.28
CA CYS A 766 -7.33 2.10 -52.08
C CYS A 766 -7.00 0.61 -52.18
N ALA A 767 -7.97 -0.20 -52.62
CA ALA A 767 -7.83 -1.64 -52.79
C ALA A 767 -6.78 -2.03 -53.86
N LYS A 768 -6.67 -1.27 -54.95
CA LYS A 768 -5.64 -1.51 -55.99
C LYS A 768 -4.24 -1.07 -55.55
N GLN A 769 -4.14 -0.17 -54.57
CA GLN A 769 -2.88 0.30 -54.00
C GLN A 769 -2.40 -0.53 -52.80
N GLY A 770 -3.22 -1.46 -52.30
CA GLY A 770 -2.92 -2.19 -51.07
C GLY A 770 -2.93 -1.29 -49.83
N ILE A 771 -3.72 -0.19 -49.85
CA ILE A 771 -3.86 0.74 -48.73
C ILE A 771 -5.21 0.46 -48.06
N GLU A 772 -5.15 0.02 -46.81
CA GLU A 772 -6.27 -0.42 -45.98
C GLU A 772 -6.81 0.68 -45.06
N CYS A 773 -5.94 1.52 -44.50
CA CYS A 773 -6.34 2.69 -43.70
C CYS A 773 -5.51 3.94 -44.05
N GLY A 774 -6.02 5.13 -43.69
CA GLY A 774 -5.37 6.43 -43.90
C GLY A 774 -5.61 7.13 -45.26
N PRO A 775 -5.19 8.41 -45.37
CA PRO A 775 -5.32 9.18 -46.61
C PRO A 775 -4.28 8.75 -47.65
N ALA A 776 -4.72 8.47 -48.88
CA ALA A 776 -3.86 8.08 -50.00
C ALA A 776 -4.13 8.95 -51.23
N GLY A 777 -3.16 9.13 -52.12
CA GLY A 777 -3.43 9.76 -53.42
C GLY A 777 -4.17 8.80 -54.34
N ASP A 778 -5.10 9.28 -55.16
CA ASP A 778 -5.71 8.49 -56.25
C ASP A 778 -4.75 8.29 -57.44
N GLY A 779 -3.49 8.69 -57.27
CA GLY A 779 -2.49 8.71 -58.31
C GLY A 779 -2.68 9.83 -59.32
N CYS A 780 -3.76 10.62 -59.29
CA CYS A 780 -4.08 11.70 -60.25
C CYS A 780 -4.26 13.07 -59.60
N GLY A 781 -3.73 13.23 -58.39
CA GLY A 781 -3.75 14.48 -57.64
C GLY A 781 -4.99 14.71 -56.76
N LYS A 782 -5.92 13.74 -56.63
CA LYS A 782 -7.00 13.80 -55.63
C LYS A 782 -6.70 12.86 -54.46
N LEU A 783 -7.33 13.13 -53.32
CA LEU A 783 -7.16 12.35 -52.09
C LEU A 783 -8.25 11.29 -51.97
N LEU A 784 -7.85 10.04 -51.77
CA LEU A 784 -8.66 8.92 -51.32
C LEU A 784 -8.60 8.82 -49.79
N GLN A 785 -9.74 8.58 -49.15
CA GLN A 785 -9.83 8.24 -47.73
C GLN A 785 -10.04 6.74 -47.61
N CYS A 786 -8.97 6.00 -47.34
CA CYS A 786 -9.00 4.56 -47.22
C CYS A 786 -9.21 4.23 -45.75
N GLY A 787 -10.29 3.54 -45.37
CA GLY A 787 -10.57 2.86 -44.09
C GLY A 787 -10.12 3.47 -42.74
N ASN A 788 -10.59 2.88 -41.65
CA ASN A 788 -10.04 3.10 -40.30
C ASN A 788 -9.61 1.75 -39.73
N CYS A 789 -8.49 1.71 -39.03
CA CYS A 789 -8.00 0.50 -38.39
C CYS A 789 -8.71 0.30 -37.03
N THR A 790 -8.99 -0.95 -36.65
CA THR A 790 -9.63 -1.29 -35.37
C THR A 790 -8.58 -1.35 -34.26
N ALA A 791 -8.81 -0.67 -33.14
CA ALA A 791 -7.88 -0.73 -32.01
C ALA A 791 -7.62 -2.19 -31.58
N PRO A 792 -6.36 -2.59 -31.28
CA PRO A 792 -5.17 -1.74 -31.06
C PRO A 792 -4.31 -1.47 -32.31
N GLU A 793 -4.79 -1.76 -33.52
CA GLU A 793 -4.03 -1.55 -34.75
C GLU A 793 -4.00 -0.07 -35.14
N THR A 794 -2.87 0.40 -35.67
CA THR A 794 -2.74 1.76 -36.19
C THR A 794 -2.35 1.74 -37.66
N CYS A 795 -2.69 2.80 -38.38
CA CYS A 795 -2.40 2.91 -39.82
C CYS A 795 -0.90 3.04 -40.04
N GLY A 796 -0.28 2.02 -40.61
CA GLY A 796 1.18 1.94 -40.69
C GLY A 796 1.85 1.24 -39.50
N GLY A 797 1.09 0.82 -38.49
CA GLY A 797 1.61 0.32 -37.21
C GLY A 797 2.41 -0.98 -37.31
N GLY A 798 2.22 -1.77 -38.37
CA GLY A 798 3.01 -2.97 -38.67
C GLY A 798 4.31 -2.72 -39.45
N GLY A 799 4.67 -1.44 -39.68
CA GLY A 799 5.85 -1.06 -40.46
C GLY A 799 5.62 -0.91 -41.97
N GLN A 800 4.39 -1.16 -42.45
CA GLN A 800 3.97 -0.90 -43.84
C GLN A 800 2.95 0.24 -43.89
N SER A 801 3.33 1.35 -44.53
CA SER A 801 2.50 2.54 -44.68
C SER A 801 1.16 2.23 -45.36
N GLY A 802 0.06 2.76 -44.82
CA GLY A 802 -1.29 2.58 -45.36
C GLY A 802 -1.96 1.26 -45.02
N VAL A 803 -1.30 0.35 -44.29
CA VAL A 803 -1.84 -0.96 -43.90
C VAL A 803 -2.18 -0.96 -42.40
N CYS A 804 -3.31 -1.55 -42.03
CA CYS A 804 -3.65 -1.77 -40.62
C CYS A 804 -2.61 -2.73 -40.04
N GLY A 805 -1.85 -2.32 -39.02
CA GLY A 805 -0.89 -3.22 -38.42
C GLY A 805 -0.58 -2.87 -36.99
N LYS A 806 -0.08 -3.85 -36.26
CA LYS A 806 0.41 -3.72 -34.89
C LYS A 806 1.90 -4.08 -34.89
N ARG A 807 2.76 -3.21 -34.37
CA ARG A 807 4.15 -3.57 -34.05
C ARG A 807 4.11 -4.49 -32.83
N ASP A 808 5.07 -5.41 -32.69
CA ASP A 808 5.26 -6.25 -31.49
C ASP A 808 5.53 -5.40 -30.24
N CYS A 809 4.53 -4.67 -29.80
CA CYS A 809 4.44 -4.13 -28.47
C CYS A 809 3.91 -5.29 -27.63
N GLN A 810 4.82 -5.92 -26.89
CA GLN A 810 4.47 -6.91 -25.88
C GLN A 810 3.78 -6.17 -24.73
N PRO A 811 2.45 -6.32 -24.57
CA PRO A 811 1.75 -5.65 -23.49
C PRO A 811 2.30 -6.18 -22.17
N LYS A 812 2.90 -5.29 -21.38
CA LYS A 812 3.41 -5.63 -20.07
C LYS A 812 2.24 -6.09 -19.21
N THR A 813 2.42 -7.15 -18.43
CA THR A 813 1.42 -7.60 -17.47
C THR A 813 1.49 -6.75 -16.19
N CYS A 814 0.50 -6.89 -15.31
CA CYS A 814 0.53 -6.31 -13.97
C CYS A 814 1.83 -6.64 -13.22
N LEU A 815 2.34 -7.85 -13.41
CA LEU A 815 3.59 -8.30 -12.80
C LEU A 815 4.83 -7.59 -13.41
N ASP A 816 4.86 -7.44 -14.74
CA ASP A 816 5.96 -6.76 -15.45
C ASP A 816 6.05 -5.26 -15.14
N LEU A 817 4.94 -4.68 -14.68
CA LEU A 817 4.83 -3.28 -14.28
C LEU A 817 5.06 -3.07 -12.78
N GLY A 818 5.22 -4.15 -12.01
CA GLY A 818 5.23 -4.07 -10.55
C GLY A 818 3.94 -3.43 -10.04
N ALA A 819 2.79 -3.88 -10.53
CA ALA A 819 1.48 -3.39 -10.15
C ALA A 819 0.62 -4.54 -9.61
N ASN A 820 0.29 -4.52 -8.31
CA ASN A 820 -0.61 -5.49 -7.69
C ASN A 820 -2.03 -4.95 -7.44
N CYS A 821 -2.26 -3.65 -7.72
CA CYS A 821 -3.53 -2.98 -7.52
C CYS A 821 -3.84 -1.94 -8.63
N GLY A 822 -5.12 -1.76 -8.96
CA GLY A 822 -5.62 -0.69 -9.82
C GLY A 822 -5.40 -0.85 -11.34
N PRO A 823 -5.96 0.08 -12.14
CA PRO A 823 -5.78 0.16 -13.58
C PRO A 823 -4.39 0.69 -13.96
N VAL A 824 -3.65 -0.04 -14.81
CA VAL A 824 -2.30 0.34 -15.26
C VAL A 824 -2.16 0.19 -16.76
N ALA A 825 -1.52 1.15 -17.44
CA ALA A 825 -1.26 1.04 -18.88
C ALA A 825 -0.25 -0.08 -19.19
N ASP A 826 -0.56 -0.94 -20.15
CA ASP A 826 0.27 -2.09 -20.55
C ASP A 826 1.50 -1.71 -21.40
N GLY A 827 1.75 -0.42 -21.62
CA GLY A 827 2.80 0.10 -22.50
C GLY A 827 2.48 -0.01 -24.00
N CYS A 828 1.31 -0.54 -24.36
CA CYS A 828 0.86 -0.81 -25.74
C CYS A 828 -0.51 -0.21 -26.05
N GLY A 829 -0.98 0.70 -25.19
CA GLY A 829 -2.23 1.43 -25.36
C GLY A 829 -3.47 0.78 -24.73
N ASN A 830 -3.35 -0.37 -24.04
CA ASN A 830 -4.43 -0.95 -23.25
C ASN A 830 -4.26 -0.66 -21.75
N ILE A 831 -5.35 -0.77 -21.00
CA ILE A 831 -5.36 -0.66 -19.53
C ILE A 831 -5.60 -2.04 -18.92
N LEU A 832 -4.65 -2.52 -18.13
CA LEU A 832 -4.75 -3.71 -17.29
C LEU A 832 -5.47 -3.39 -15.99
N GLN A 833 -6.24 -4.32 -15.44
CA GLN A 833 -6.82 -4.22 -14.10
C GLN A 833 -6.07 -5.16 -13.17
N CYS A 834 -5.16 -4.61 -12.37
CA CYS A 834 -4.28 -5.38 -11.52
C CYS A 834 -4.90 -5.45 -10.14
N GLY A 835 -5.53 -6.55 -9.72
CA GLY A 835 -5.94 -6.78 -8.31
C GLY A 835 -6.76 -5.70 -7.55
N THR A 836 -7.03 -5.97 -6.28
CA THR A 836 -7.70 -5.05 -5.33
C THR A 836 -7.04 -5.21 -3.96
N CYS A 837 -6.82 -4.12 -3.23
CA CYS A 837 -6.18 -4.16 -1.91
C CYS A 837 -7.09 -4.64 -0.78
N VAL A 838 -6.51 -5.32 0.21
CA VAL A 838 -7.18 -5.74 1.43
C VAL A 838 -7.05 -4.62 2.47
N ALA A 839 -8.17 -4.21 3.08
CA ALA A 839 -8.16 -3.15 4.08
C ALA A 839 -7.21 -3.49 5.27
N PRO A 840 -6.46 -2.51 5.81
CA PRO A 840 -6.56 -1.07 5.57
C PRO A 840 -5.72 -0.56 4.37
N GLN A 841 -5.13 -1.43 3.57
CA GLN A 841 -4.31 -1.01 2.44
C GLN A 841 -5.16 -0.39 1.33
N THR A 842 -4.62 0.63 0.69
CA THR A 842 -5.24 1.28 -0.46
C THR A 842 -4.28 1.23 -1.65
N CYS A 843 -4.82 1.25 -2.86
CA CYS A 843 -3.99 1.21 -4.05
C CYS A 843 -3.16 2.50 -4.20
N GLY A 844 -1.83 2.37 -4.19
CA GLY A 844 -0.90 3.47 -4.08
C GLY A 844 -0.56 3.89 -2.63
N GLY A 845 -1.22 3.32 -1.62
CA GLY A 845 -1.22 3.80 -0.23
C GLY A 845 0.16 3.94 0.43
N GLY A 846 1.14 3.13 0.03
CA GLY A 846 2.52 3.17 0.52
C GLY A 846 3.42 4.20 -0.19
N GLY A 847 2.86 5.02 -1.09
CA GLY A 847 3.59 6.01 -1.86
C GLY A 847 4.22 5.51 -3.16
N VAL A 848 4.00 4.25 -3.52
CA VAL A 848 4.38 3.65 -4.81
C VAL A 848 3.10 3.43 -5.64
N PRO A 849 2.95 4.05 -6.82
CA PRO A 849 1.74 3.92 -7.62
C PRO A 849 1.48 2.46 -8.03
N SER A 850 0.19 2.09 -8.09
CA SER A 850 -0.29 0.76 -8.49
C SER A 850 0.17 -0.40 -7.59
N GLN A 851 0.63 -0.10 -6.37
CA GLN A 851 0.97 -1.06 -5.32
C GLN A 851 0.07 -0.89 -4.08
N CYS A 852 -0.41 -1.97 -3.49
CA CYS A 852 -1.13 -1.95 -2.22
C CYS A 852 -0.19 -1.51 -1.10
N GLY A 853 -0.58 -0.50 -0.35
CA GLY A 853 0.16 -0.08 0.84
C GLY A 853 -0.73 0.65 1.82
N GLY A 854 -0.28 0.73 3.08
CA GLY A 854 -0.94 1.54 4.10
C GLY A 854 -0.53 3.00 3.95
N SER A 855 -1.47 3.94 4.09
CA SER A 855 -1.19 5.37 4.17
C SER A 855 -0.54 5.71 5.52
N GLY A 856 0.73 5.32 5.68
CA GLY A 856 1.60 5.88 6.71
C GLY A 856 2.11 7.25 6.24
N PRO A 857 2.13 8.29 7.09
CA PRO A 857 2.78 9.54 6.72
C PRO A 857 4.29 9.28 6.58
N LYS A 858 4.87 9.63 5.43
CA LYS A 858 6.27 10.08 5.37
C LYS A 858 6.34 11.53 5.82
#